data_AF-A0A7S4TAK4-F1
#
_entry.id   AF-A0A7S4TAK4-F1
#
_cell.length_a   1.000
_cell.length_b   1.000
_cell.length_c   1.000
_cell.angle_alpha   90.00
_cell.angle_beta   90.00
_cell.angle_gamma   90.00
#
_symmetry.space_group_name_H-M   'P 1'
#
loop_
_entity.id
_entity.type
_entity.pdbx_description
1 polymer ?
#
loop_
_entity_poly.entity_id
_entity_poly.type
_entity_poly.pdbx_seq_one_letter_code
_entity_poly.pdbx_strand_id
1 'polypeptide(L)'
;EEEEEEDYAIERRREVKLAAKPGDILVFLCSEYDFAYDPKGDYLMLQAWFLDSPTDFVVDGEVSGNLQALATAVEGPPPPRGGEETVSVVGVGVRNPGHSDSGDKYWMCTRNAGGDGMLQIPFSRYDLEAYAEWRYDRQSALMMGKMYCRHQGHLEGIDLFDGSFFNVSPAESAGMDPEQRLTLETGWCALHDAGYERTKLQRSGGHIGVFVGISGSDWHWVPLPPGVNAGMGATEAVIAGRVTFSLNIKGPAQIINTACSASLVSMHSSKLHLLFPHDRMEAVLTTGISINTTPHVFMGNCVTNALSFMGRSFSFDKSADGFGRSEGTSAAVFKLREYSPEVYGILAGSQANHDGRSASLTAPNGPAQEKCIRSVLAETKLEPPEIDCFECHGTGTSLGDPIEVGAFKRLYNRKPRVNPVLATTSKTNLGHTEGGAGIAGFLKCVLMCMHTECCPNIHTRELNPHLDNEGFPCYFASEGCTMTADSCYAGVSSFGVSGTNGHCLAYGRNTLTSRGTGQQDFNRTMASRIRDAAPNIVTEGRRDWRQWVNMGRPNCDGTGKEYEVEALQDGTLTWREVERRPLRRPEGPFFIRGSFTDWKTEQMTIETSVLGLNSFELEIGDTGEEVFQIVYNLDKGMVFYPAEKNCRRKTVQIMGPNKPPTDEHVWLIRGDVGSYHRVEFFIFQSGARQTINWMAVKD
;
A
#
# COMPACT_ATOMS: atom_id res chain seq x y z
N GLU A 1 -8.62 -49.27 -56.30
CA GLU A 1 -10.00 -49.78 -56.13
C GLU A 1 -10.29 -49.52 -54.65
N GLU A 2 -10.68 -48.27 -54.36
CA GLU A 2 -12.09 -47.85 -54.12
C GLU A 2 -12.53 -48.37 -52.73
N GLU A 3 -12.93 -47.59 -51.73
CA GLU A 3 -13.48 -46.23 -51.60
C GLU A 3 -13.23 -45.74 -50.16
N GLU A 4 -13.55 -44.46 -49.93
CA GLU A 4 -13.41 -43.63 -48.74
C GLU A 4 -14.07 -44.18 -47.46
N GLU A 5 -13.39 -44.03 -46.31
CA GLU A 5 -14.03 -43.73 -45.01
C GLU A 5 -13.04 -42.90 -44.17
N GLU A 6 -13.35 -41.62 -43.97
CA GLU A 6 -12.65 -40.72 -43.05
C GLU A 6 -12.95 -41.10 -41.60
N ASP A 7 -12.06 -41.88 -40.98
CA ASP A 7 -12.10 -42.11 -39.53
C ASP A 7 -11.31 -41.01 -38.79
N TYR A 8 -12.04 -40.12 -38.14
CA TYR A 8 -11.51 -39.17 -37.16
C TYR A 8 -10.83 -39.93 -36.02
N ALA A 9 -9.49 -40.00 -36.03
CA ALA A 9 -8.71 -40.46 -34.90
C ALA A 9 -8.83 -39.45 -33.74
N ILE A 10 -9.82 -39.67 -32.87
CA ILE A 10 -9.87 -39.01 -31.56
C ILE A 10 -8.67 -39.51 -30.76
N GLU A 11 -7.68 -38.65 -30.53
CA GLU A 11 -6.61 -38.89 -29.56
C GLU A 11 -7.22 -39.25 -28.21
N ARG A 12 -7.13 -40.53 -27.80
CA ARG A 12 -7.50 -40.96 -26.46
C ARG A 12 -6.54 -40.31 -25.47
N ARG A 13 -7.01 -39.28 -24.75
CA ARG A 13 -6.32 -38.65 -23.62
C ARG A 13 -5.85 -39.72 -22.63
N ARG A 14 -4.58 -39.66 -22.26
CA ARG A 14 -3.93 -40.64 -21.37
C ARG A 14 -4.32 -40.35 -19.92
N GLU A 15 -5.16 -41.19 -19.33
CA GLU A 15 -5.60 -41.01 -17.94
C GLU A 15 -4.51 -41.46 -16.95
N VAL A 16 -4.12 -40.58 -16.02
CA VAL A 16 -3.16 -40.87 -14.95
C VAL A 16 -3.88 -40.85 -13.60
N LYS A 17 -3.89 -41.98 -12.88
CA LYS A 17 -4.55 -42.10 -11.57
C LYS A 17 -3.55 -41.91 -10.44
N LEU A 18 -3.78 -40.91 -9.60
CA LEU A 18 -2.98 -40.59 -8.42
C LEU A 18 -3.80 -40.85 -7.16
N ALA A 19 -3.20 -41.47 -6.14
CA ALA A 19 -3.82 -41.68 -4.83
C ALA A 19 -3.21 -40.70 -3.82
N ALA A 20 -4.03 -39.87 -3.18
CA ALA A 20 -3.62 -38.92 -2.14
C ALA A 20 -4.06 -39.41 -0.75
N LYS A 21 -3.23 -39.13 0.28
CA LYS A 21 -3.53 -39.35 1.70
C LYS A 21 -3.49 -38.00 2.44
N PRO A 22 -4.09 -37.90 3.66
CA PRO A 22 -3.97 -36.71 4.48
C PRO A 22 -2.49 -36.30 4.68
N GLY A 23 -2.14 -35.07 4.31
CA GLY A 23 -0.78 -34.53 4.34
C GLY A 23 -0.06 -34.47 2.99
N ASP A 24 -0.61 -35.08 1.94
CA ASP A 24 -0.07 -34.99 0.58
C ASP A 24 -0.47 -33.67 -0.10
N ILE A 25 0.46 -33.06 -0.85
CA ILE A 25 0.18 -31.97 -1.79
C ILE A 25 0.41 -32.51 -3.20
N LEU A 26 -0.63 -32.48 -4.03
CA LEU A 26 -0.55 -32.81 -5.45
C LEU A 26 -0.53 -31.51 -6.27
N VAL A 27 0.49 -31.36 -7.12
CA VAL A 27 0.66 -30.21 -8.01
C VAL A 27 0.72 -30.71 -9.46
N PHE A 28 -0.12 -30.14 -10.33
CA PHE A 28 -0.11 -30.42 -11.77
C PHE A 28 -0.50 -29.16 -12.54
N LEU A 29 -0.07 -29.07 -13.81
CA LEU A 29 -0.36 -27.95 -14.68
C LEU A 29 -1.76 -28.11 -15.29
N CYS A 30 -2.71 -27.28 -14.89
CA CYS A 30 -4.09 -27.32 -15.40
C CYS A 30 -4.20 -26.98 -16.89
N SER A 31 -3.17 -26.39 -17.50
CA SER A 31 -3.11 -26.15 -18.95
C SER A 31 -2.87 -27.42 -19.77
N GLU A 32 -2.28 -28.46 -19.14
CA GLU A 32 -1.86 -29.70 -19.81
C GLU A 32 -2.71 -30.91 -19.38
N TYR A 33 -3.33 -30.85 -18.21
CA TYR A 33 -4.05 -31.99 -17.63
C TYR A 33 -5.43 -31.57 -17.12
N ASP A 34 -6.47 -32.23 -17.63
CA ASP A 34 -7.77 -32.28 -16.97
C ASP A 34 -7.73 -33.23 -15.78
N PHE A 35 -8.49 -32.91 -14.73
CA PHE A 35 -8.53 -33.73 -13.52
C PHE A 35 -9.96 -34.05 -13.06
N ALA A 36 -10.11 -35.23 -12.46
CA ALA A 36 -11.29 -35.64 -11.74
C ALA A 36 -10.84 -36.40 -10.48
N TYR A 37 -11.63 -36.35 -9.40
CA TYR A 37 -11.33 -37.07 -8.17
C TYR A 37 -12.56 -37.84 -7.68
N ASP A 38 -12.31 -38.99 -7.05
CA ASP A 38 -13.32 -39.84 -6.40
C ASP A 38 -13.08 -39.82 -4.88
N PRO A 39 -13.82 -39.01 -4.10
CA PRO A 39 -13.58 -38.88 -2.67
C PRO A 39 -13.98 -40.17 -1.94
N LYS A 40 -13.02 -40.78 -1.23
CA LYS A 40 -13.26 -41.89 -0.29
C LYS A 40 -13.30 -41.33 1.14
N GLY A 41 -14.34 -40.58 1.51
CA GLY A 41 -14.54 -40.06 2.88
C GLY A 41 -15.13 -38.64 2.97
N ASP A 42 -15.29 -38.13 4.21
CA ASP A 42 -16.09 -36.93 4.52
C ASP A 42 -15.35 -35.58 4.38
N TYR A 43 -14.04 -35.55 4.11
CA TYR A 43 -13.28 -34.29 4.05
C TYR A 43 -12.20 -34.30 2.96
N LEU A 44 -12.34 -33.38 1.99
CA LEU A 44 -11.28 -32.92 1.11
C LEU A 44 -11.47 -31.41 0.89
N MET A 45 -10.43 -30.60 1.15
CA MET A 45 -10.39 -29.19 0.76
C MET A 45 -9.59 -29.10 -0.54
N LEU A 46 -10.24 -28.71 -1.64
CA LEU A 46 -9.56 -28.42 -2.90
C LEU A 46 -9.20 -26.93 -2.90
N GLN A 47 -7.91 -26.61 -2.89
CA GLN A 47 -7.40 -25.26 -3.15
C GLN A 47 -6.79 -25.26 -4.55
N ALA A 48 -7.45 -24.62 -5.51
CA ALA A 48 -6.88 -24.37 -6.83
C ALA A 48 -6.19 -23.00 -6.81
N TRP A 49 -4.94 -22.95 -7.25
CA TRP A 49 -4.23 -21.69 -7.50
C TRP A 49 -4.18 -21.49 -9.00
N PHE A 50 -4.79 -20.43 -9.50
CA PHE A 50 -4.69 -20.04 -10.89
C PHE A 50 -3.35 -19.30 -11.06
N LEU A 51 -2.39 -19.95 -11.73
CA LEU A 51 -1.11 -19.35 -12.13
C LEU A 51 -1.17 -18.79 -13.56
N ASP A 52 -2.37 -18.59 -14.11
CA ASP A 52 -2.53 -17.95 -15.41
C ASP A 52 -2.22 -16.45 -15.33
N SER A 53 -1.72 -15.89 -16.44
CA SER A 53 -1.83 -14.47 -16.72
C SER A 53 -3.28 -14.04 -16.43
N PRO A 54 -3.53 -12.89 -15.78
CA PRO A 54 -4.89 -12.48 -15.47
C PRO A 54 -5.74 -12.54 -16.74
N THR A 55 -6.86 -13.27 -16.69
CA THR A 55 -7.84 -13.25 -17.77
C THR A 55 -8.19 -11.80 -18.02
N ASP A 56 -8.06 -11.34 -19.27
CA ASP A 56 -8.75 -10.13 -19.71
C ASP A 56 -10.23 -10.37 -19.42
N PHE A 57 -10.75 -9.75 -18.35
CA PHE A 57 -12.17 -9.77 -18.04
C PHE A 57 -12.88 -8.97 -19.12
N VAL A 58 -13.20 -9.63 -20.22
CA VAL A 58 -14.20 -9.13 -21.16
C VAL A 58 -15.55 -9.51 -20.56
N VAL A 59 -16.22 -8.51 -19.99
CA VAL A 59 -17.62 -8.66 -19.60
C VAL A 59 -18.44 -8.81 -20.86
N ASP A 60 -18.68 -10.05 -21.28
CA ASP A 60 -19.50 -10.35 -22.44
C ASP A 60 -20.97 -10.39 -22.01
N GLY A 61 -21.70 -9.33 -22.38
CA GLY A 61 -23.12 -9.12 -22.04
C GLY A 61 -23.43 -7.73 -21.49
N GLU A 62 -24.69 -7.30 -21.60
CA GLU A 62 -25.16 -6.09 -20.90
C GLU A 62 -25.10 -6.33 -19.38
N VAL A 63 -24.29 -5.53 -18.68
CA VAL A 63 -24.26 -5.51 -17.22
C VAL A 63 -25.59 -4.99 -16.70
N SER A 64 -26.50 -5.91 -16.38
CA SER A 64 -27.80 -5.59 -15.77
C SER A 64 -27.72 -5.72 -14.25
N GLY A 65 -28.29 -4.74 -13.55
CA GLY A 65 -28.22 -4.60 -12.10
C GLY A 65 -28.21 -3.13 -11.71
N ASN A 66 -28.31 -2.82 -10.43
CA ASN A 66 -28.16 -1.45 -9.96
C ASN A 66 -26.66 -1.07 -9.99
N LEU A 67 -26.15 -0.70 -11.16
CA LEU A 67 -24.79 -0.19 -11.34
C LEU A 67 -24.51 1.04 -10.45
N GLN A 68 -25.57 1.80 -10.09
CA GLN A 68 -25.48 2.86 -9.10
C GLN A 68 -25.01 2.30 -7.76
N ALA A 69 -25.48 1.13 -7.31
CA ALA A 69 -25.06 0.51 -6.04
C ALA A 69 -23.61 0.01 -6.05
N LEU A 70 -23.03 -0.27 -7.22
CA LEU A 70 -21.60 -0.59 -7.38
C LEU A 70 -20.72 0.68 -7.43
N ALA A 71 -21.29 1.80 -7.86
CA ALA A 71 -20.61 3.09 -8.01
C ALA A 71 -20.83 4.06 -6.83
N THR A 72 -21.90 3.88 -6.04
CA THR A 72 -22.17 4.70 -4.85
C THR A 72 -21.48 4.07 -3.66
N ALA A 73 -20.27 4.53 -3.38
CA ALA A 73 -19.82 4.52 -1.99
C ALA A 73 -20.79 5.39 -1.18
N VAL A 74 -21.31 4.85 -0.08
CA VAL A 74 -22.04 5.67 0.90
C VAL A 74 -21.05 6.69 1.43
N GLU A 75 -21.44 7.97 1.53
CA GLU A 75 -20.59 8.98 2.18
C GLU A 75 -20.32 8.52 3.62
N GLY A 76 -19.04 8.37 3.93
CA GLY A 76 -18.59 7.96 5.25
C GLY A 76 -18.60 9.12 6.23
N PRO A 77 -18.18 8.86 7.48
CA PRO A 77 -18.11 9.90 8.49
C PRO A 77 -17.15 11.04 8.06
N PRO A 78 -17.44 12.30 8.43
CA PRO A 78 -16.54 13.41 8.16
C PRO A 78 -15.23 13.26 8.95
N PRO A 79 -14.16 13.99 8.59
CA PRO A 79 -12.94 14.05 9.39
C PRO A 79 -13.23 14.54 10.84
N PRO A 80 -12.29 14.32 11.79
CA PRO A 80 -12.49 14.61 13.21
C PRO A 80 -13.03 16.02 13.48
N ARG A 81 -14.04 16.12 14.36
CA ARG A 81 -14.73 17.37 14.68
C ARG A 81 -13.93 18.18 15.72
N GLY A 82 -13.24 19.27 15.32
CA GLY A 82 -12.51 20.04 16.33
C GLY A 82 -11.66 21.28 15.95
N GLY A 83 -11.51 21.64 14.68
CA GLY A 83 -10.75 22.83 14.25
C GLY A 83 -10.25 22.72 12.81
N GLU A 84 -9.64 23.79 12.28
CA GLU A 84 -9.03 23.80 10.93
C GLU A 84 -7.79 22.90 10.84
N GLU A 85 -7.15 22.55 11.96
CA GLU A 85 -5.93 21.76 11.97
C GLU A 85 -6.13 20.37 12.61
N THR A 86 -5.66 19.34 11.91
CA THR A 86 -5.71 17.93 12.30
C THR A 86 -4.29 17.37 12.43
N VAL A 87 -4.10 16.28 13.18
CA VAL A 87 -2.81 15.57 13.28
C VAL A 87 -2.67 14.64 12.06
N SER A 88 -2.34 15.24 10.92
CA SER A 88 -2.24 14.57 9.63
C SER A 88 -0.97 13.74 9.50
N VAL A 89 -1.10 12.54 8.94
CA VAL A 89 0.01 11.66 8.56
C VAL A 89 0.52 12.11 7.20
N VAL A 90 1.68 12.75 7.17
CA VAL A 90 2.23 13.38 5.95
C VAL A 90 3.38 12.61 5.32
N GLY A 91 3.93 11.61 6.01
CA GLY A 91 4.96 10.73 5.46
C GLY A 91 5.10 9.47 6.28
N VAL A 92 5.52 8.38 5.62
CA VAL A 92 5.64 7.05 6.23
C VAL A 92 6.94 6.37 5.83
N GLY A 93 7.43 5.48 6.70
CA GLY A 93 8.56 4.60 6.42
C GLY A 93 8.26 3.22 6.98
N VAL A 94 8.59 2.15 6.24
CA VAL A 94 8.26 0.78 6.64
C VAL A 94 9.44 -0.13 6.35
N ARG A 95 9.78 -0.99 7.31
CA ARG A 95 10.64 -2.15 7.11
C ARG A 95 10.18 -3.27 8.04
N ASN A 96 9.28 -4.10 7.54
CA ASN A 96 8.65 -5.20 8.25
C ASN A 96 8.86 -6.53 7.48
N PRO A 97 8.60 -7.70 8.10
CA PRO A 97 8.71 -9.00 7.44
C PRO A 97 7.84 -9.14 6.19
N GLY A 98 8.08 -10.19 5.41
CA GLY A 98 7.36 -10.41 4.14
C GLY A 98 7.70 -9.37 3.07
N HIS A 99 8.97 -8.91 3.04
CA HIS A 99 9.47 -7.87 2.12
C HIS A 99 8.69 -6.54 2.17
N SER A 100 8.16 -6.20 3.35
CA SER A 100 7.40 -4.97 3.57
C SER A 100 8.35 -3.78 3.79
N ASP A 101 9.02 -3.31 2.73
CA ASP A 101 9.97 -2.17 2.74
C ASP A 101 9.39 -0.85 2.18
N SER A 102 8.09 -0.85 1.84
CA SER A 102 7.33 0.32 1.41
C SER A 102 5.87 0.20 1.86
N GLY A 103 5.11 1.30 1.82
CA GLY A 103 3.68 1.29 2.16
C GLY A 103 2.86 0.34 1.27
N ASP A 104 3.16 0.29 -0.03
CA ASP A 104 2.46 -0.57 -0.98
C ASP A 104 2.79 -2.05 -0.77
N LYS A 105 4.07 -2.40 -0.55
CA LYS A 105 4.44 -3.78 -0.24
C LYS A 105 3.90 -4.24 1.10
N TYR A 106 3.86 -3.35 2.08
CA TYR A 106 3.23 -3.64 3.38
C TYR A 106 1.71 -3.87 3.24
N TRP A 107 1.04 -3.08 2.41
CA TRP A 107 -0.35 -3.31 2.05
C TRP A 107 -0.54 -4.67 1.38
N MET A 108 0.26 -5.00 0.36
CA MET A 108 0.20 -6.30 -0.31
C MET A 108 0.42 -7.47 0.66
N CYS A 109 1.41 -7.37 1.56
CA CYS A 109 1.69 -8.39 2.56
C CYS A 109 0.51 -8.61 3.50
N THR A 110 -0.09 -7.53 4.02
CA THR A 110 -1.16 -7.65 5.03
C THR A 110 -2.54 -7.90 4.45
N ARG A 111 -2.82 -7.42 3.23
CA ARG A 111 -4.11 -7.61 2.55
C ARG A 111 -4.32 -9.04 2.08
N ASN A 112 -3.26 -9.72 1.65
CA ASN A 112 -3.37 -11.03 1.03
C ASN A 112 -3.56 -12.13 2.09
N ALA A 113 -4.58 -12.98 1.90
CA ALA A 113 -4.89 -14.09 2.83
C ALA A 113 -3.74 -15.11 3.00
N GLY A 114 -2.74 -15.10 2.11
CA GLY A 114 -1.53 -15.95 2.19
C GLY A 114 -0.25 -15.22 2.62
N GLY A 115 -0.33 -13.95 3.02
CA GLY A 115 0.85 -13.15 3.39
C GLY A 115 1.41 -13.48 4.77
N ASP A 116 2.15 -14.59 4.89
CA ASP A 116 2.85 -15.02 6.12
C ASP A 116 4.34 -14.65 6.05
N GLY A 117 4.75 -13.64 6.84
CA GLY A 117 6.12 -13.16 6.93
C GLY A 117 7.02 -13.96 7.90
N MET A 118 6.52 -15.05 8.48
CA MET A 118 7.27 -15.86 9.46
C MET A 118 8.15 -16.89 8.76
N LEU A 119 9.46 -16.81 8.98
CA LEU A 119 10.45 -17.71 8.43
C LEU A 119 11.17 -18.49 9.54
N GLN A 120 11.79 -19.61 9.18
CA GLN A 120 12.68 -20.29 10.11
C GLN A 120 13.86 -19.36 10.42
N ILE A 121 14.26 -19.27 11.69
CA ILE A 121 15.38 -18.40 12.09
C ILE A 121 16.64 -18.83 11.33
N PRO A 122 17.24 -17.94 10.51
CA PRO A 122 18.35 -18.32 9.66
C PRO A 122 19.67 -18.37 10.45
N PHE A 123 20.61 -19.18 9.94
CA PHE A 123 21.95 -19.31 10.51
C PHE A 123 22.72 -17.98 10.58
N SER A 124 22.40 -17.03 9.68
CA SER A 124 22.94 -15.67 9.68
C SER A 124 22.58 -14.86 10.93
N ARG A 125 21.60 -15.30 11.73
CA ARG A 125 21.30 -14.76 13.06
C ARG A 125 22.08 -15.51 14.13
N TYR A 126 21.85 -16.81 14.23
CA TYR A 126 22.55 -17.71 15.13
C TYR A 126 22.28 -19.17 14.74
N ASP A 127 23.11 -20.09 15.22
CA ASP A 127 22.91 -21.53 15.02
C ASP A 127 21.67 -22.01 15.79
N LEU A 128 20.55 -22.15 15.08
CA LEU A 128 19.28 -22.56 15.65
C LEU A 128 19.35 -23.93 16.36
N GLU A 129 20.14 -24.88 15.85
CA GLU A 129 20.27 -26.22 16.46
C GLU A 129 20.97 -26.19 17.83
N ALA A 130 21.85 -25.21 18.02
CA ALA A 130 22.52 -24.99 19.30
C ALA A 130 21.55 -24.51 20.40
N TYR A 131 20.55 -23.69 20.02
CA TYR A 131 19.69 -22.99 20.98
C TYR A 131 18.25 -23.49 21.05
N ALA A 132 17.77 -24.20 20.04
CA ALA A 132 16.39 -24.69 19.97
C ALA A 132 16.29 -26.22 19.97
N GLU A 133 15.19 -26.72 20.52
CA GLU A 133 14.75 -28.11 20.41
C GLU A 133 13.24 -28.11 20.19
N TRP A 134 12.80 -28.42 18.97
CA TRP A 134 11.40 -28.36 18.55
C TRP A 134 10.88 -29.70 18.03
N ARG A 135 11.71 -30.75 18.06
CA ARG A 135 11.37 -32.09 17.53
C ARG A 135 10.48 -32.88 18.48
N TYR A 136 10.48 -32.51 19.76
CA TYR A 136 9.66 -33.08 20.82
C TYR A 136 8.55 -32.09 21.21
N ASP A 137 8.39 -31.84 22.51
CA ASP A 137 7.43 -30.92 23.09
C ASP A 137 8.12 -29.72 23.78
N ARG A 138 7.32 -28.73 24.19
CA ARG A 138 7.77 -27.53 24.91
C ARG A 138 8.58 -27.86 26.16
N GLN A 139 8.12 -28.83 26.95
CA GLN A 139 8.70 -29.16 28.24
C GLN A 139 10.08 -29.79 28.08
N SER A 140 10.24 -30.66 27.08
CA SER A 140 11.53 -31.27 26.73
C SER A 140 12.57 -30.20 26.37
N ALA A 141 12.18 -29.21 25.55
CA ALA A 141 13.06 -28.08 25.21
C ALA A 141 13.49 -27.28 26.45
N LEU A 142 12.54 -26.96 27.33
CA LEU A 142 12.79 -26.19 28.56
C LEU A 142 13.69 -26.94 29.54
N MET A 143 13.53 -28.26 29.69
CA MET A 143 14.43 -29.08 30.52
C MET A 143 15.87 -29.09 30.01
N MET A 144 16.06 -28.94 28.69
CA MET A 144 17.38 -28.81 28.08
C MET A 144 17.92 -27.37 28.11
N GLY A 145 17.16 -26.41 28.65
CA GLY A 145 17.50 -24.99 28.61
C GLY A 145 17.54 -24.44 27.19
N LYS A 146 16.68 -24.95 26.30
CA LYS A 146 16.55 -24.54 24.89
C LYS A 146 15.19 -23.90 24.62
N MET A 147 15.11 -23.11 23.56
CA MET A 147 13.82 -22.61 23.07
C MET A 147 13.07 -23.69 22.28
N TYR A 148 11.74 -23.72 22.37
CA TYR A 148 10.91 -24.65 21.58
C TYR A 148 10.47 -24.07 20.23
N CYS A 149 10.59 -22.75 20.06
CA CYS A 149 10.19 -22.05 18.84
C CYS A 149 11.36 -21.95 17.86
N ARG A 150 11.07 -22.07 16.56
CA ARG A 150 12.08 -22.01 15.48
C ARG A 150 11.80 -20.97 14.40
N HIS A 151 10.66 -20.28 14.46
CA HIS A 151 10.28 -19.28 13.47
C HIS A 151 10.28 -17.88 14.07
N GLN A 152 10.56 -16.89 13.24
CA GLN A 152 10.41 -15.48 13.56
C GLN A 152 9.98 -14.71 12.32
N GLY A 153 9.32 -13.58 12.52
CA GLY A 153 9.21 -12.59 11.45
C GLY A 153 10.60 -11.96 11.29
N HIS A 154 11.18 -12.13 10.10
CA HIS A 154 12.58 -11.84 9.86
C HIS A 154 12.76 -10.63 8.96
N LEU A 155 13.70 -9.75 9.31
CA LEU A 155 14.15 -8.67 8.44
C LEU A 155 15.47 -9.05 7.76
N GLU A 156 15.54 -8.99 6.43
CA GLU A 156 16.82 -9.17 5.75
C GLU A 156 17.70 -7.92 5.89
N GLY A 157 19.03 -8.13 5.91
CA GLY A 157 20.02 -7.05 5.83
C GLY A 157 20.10 -6.13 7.05
N ILE A 158 19.81 -6.62 8.27
CA ILE A 158 19.99 -5.82 9.51
C ILE A 158 21.47 -5.49 9.79
N ASP A 159 22.39 -6.20 9.14
CA ASP A 159 23.83 -5.99 9.16
C ASP A 159 24.28 -4.91 8.15
N LEU A 160 23.42 -4.54 7.19
CA LEU A 160 23.68 -3.51 6.19
C LEU A 160 23.31 -2.12 6.69
N PHE A 161 24.06 -1.10 6.26
CA PHE A 161 23.78 0.31 6.57
C PHE A 161 24.62 1.26 5.70
N ASP A 162 24.00 2.30 5.15
CA ASP A 162 24.73 3.37 4.46
C ASP A 162 25.22 4.44 5.45
N GLY A 163 26.33 4.14 6.13
CA GLY A 163 26.95 5.08 7.05
C GLY A 163 27.39 6.40 6.38
N SER A 164 27.80 6.35 5.11
CA SER A 164 28.26 7.53 4.38
C SER A 164 27.14 8.55 4.16
N PHE A 165 25.92 8.07 3.92
CA PHE A 165 24.72 8.90 3.80
C PHE A 165 24.46 9.72 5.07
N PHE A 166 24.72 9.13 6.24
CA PHE A 166 24.46 9.73 7.56
C PHE A 166 25.70 10.33 8.24
N ASN A 167 26.82 10.46 7.53
CA ASN A 167 28.11 10.90 8.06
C ASN A 167 28.62 10.05 9.24
N VAL A 168 28.32 8.75 9.23
CA VAL A 168 28.80 7.76 10.21
C VAL A 168 29.99 7.03 9.60
N SER A 169 31.10 6.96 10.33
CA SER A 169 32.29 6.27 9.86
C SER A 169 32.08 4.75 9.76
N PRO A 170 32.82 4.01 8.92
CA PRO A 170 32.75 2.55 8.90
C PRO A 170 33.09 1.90 10.24
N ALA A 171 34.04 2.47 10.99
CA ALA A 171 34.45 1.97 12.30
C ALA A 171 33.32 2.10 13.34
N GLU A 172 32.59 3.22 13.30
CA GLU A 172 31.41 3.42 14.15
C GLU A 172 30.26 2.51 13.73
N SER A 173 29.96 2.46 12.42
CA SER A 173 28.87 1.65 11.86
C SER A 173 29.00 0.16 12.24
N ALA A 174 30.22 -0.37 12.29
CA ALA A 174 30.49 -1.76 12.65
C ALA A 174 30.09 -2.12 14.10
N GLY A 175 30.11 -1.15 15.02
CA GLY A 175 29.71 -1.33 16.42
C GLY A 175 28.26 -0.92 16.71
N MET A 176 27.55 -0.36 15.73
CA MET A 176 26.19 0.13 15.90
C MET A 176 25.17 -1.01 15.94
N ASP A 177 24.32 -0.94 16.96
CA ASP A 177 23.09 -1.70 17.06
C ASP A 177 22.26 -1.52 15.77
N PRO A 178 21.81 -2.62 15.13
CA PRO A 178 20.84 -2.56 14.04
C PRO A 178 19.64 -1.67 14.34
N GLU A 179 19.14 -1.60 15.58
CA GLU A 179 18.02 -0.72 15.93
C GLU A 179 18.33 0.76 15.70
N GLN A 180 19.56 1.20 15.98
CA GLN A 180 19.99 2.58 15.70
C GLN A 180 20.06 2.84 14.19
N ARG A 181 20.58 1.88 13.42
CA ARG A 181 20.74 1.98 11.96
C ARG A 181 19.39 2.05 11.26
N LEU A 182 18.51 1.10 11.57
CA LEU A 182 17.19 0.97 10.95
C LEU A 182 16.24 2.09 11.36
N THR A 183 16.31 2.58 12.60
CA THR A 183 15.55 3.77 13.02
C THR A 183 15.97 5.00 12.23
N LEU A 184 17.27 5.14 11.94
CA LEU A 184 17.81 6.26 11.18
C LEU A 184 17.41 6.20 9.70
N GLU A 185 17.52 5.03 9.07
CA GLU A 185 17.08 4.80 7.68
C GLU A 185 15.56 5.01 7.54
N THR A 186 14.77 4.30 8.36
CA THR A 186 13.29 4.33 8.26
C THR A 186 12.74 5.70 8.64
N GLY A 187 13.34 6.35 9.65
CA GLY A 187 13.00 7.72 10.04
C GLY A 187 13.32 8.74 8.95
N TRP A 188 14.45 8.59 8.26
CA TRP A 188 14.79 9.41 7.09
C TRP A 188 13.82 9.17 5.93
N CYS A 189 13.49 7.91 5.60
CA CYS A 189 12.50 7.60 4.57
C CYS A 189 11.16 8.28 4.84
N ALA A 190 10.66 8.25 6.09
CA ALA A 190 9.42 8.93 6.46
C ALA A 190 9.50 10.46 6.36
N LEU A 191 10.64 11.05 6.73
CA LEU A 191 10.88 12.49 6.56
C LEU A 191 10.94 12.89 5.08
N HIS A 192 11.65 12.10 4.27
CA HIS A 192 11.75 12.33 2.83
C HIS A 192 10.36 12.24 2.16
N ASP A 193 9.57 11.22 2.52
CA ASP A 193 8.18 11.05 2.07
C ASP A 193 7.30 12.23 2.48
N ALA A 194 7.55 12.81 3.66
CA ALA A 194 6.90 14.05 4.13
C ALA A 194 7.40 15.35 3.44
N GLY A 195 8.26 15.24 2.43
CA GLY A 195 8.79 16.35 1.65
C GLY A 195 9.99 17.07 2.27
N TYR A 196 10.68 16.47 3.24
CA TYR A 196 11.90 17.05 3.81
C TYR A 196 13.13 16.74 2.96
N GLU A 197 13.96 17.77 2.73
CA GLU A 197 15.24 17.63 2.05
C GLU A 197 16.40 17.53 3.04
N ARG A 198 17.29 16.54 2.84
CA ARG A 198 18.40 16.25 3.77
C ARG A 198 19.36 17.43 3.88
N THR A 199 19.73 18.00 2.74
CA THR A 199 20.69 19.10 2.64
C THR A 199 20.15 20.36 3.32
N LYS A 200 18.85 20.61 3.24
CA LYS A 200 18.17 21.70 3.93
C LYS A 200 18.18 21.48 5.44
N LEU A 201 17.73 20.29 5.90
CA LEU A 201 17.77 19.93 7.32
C LEU A 201 19.19 20.04 7.89
N GLN A 202 20.21 19.50 7.22
CA GLN A 202 21.60 19.60 7.69
C GLN A 202 22.08 21.06 7.79
N ARG A 203 21.68 21.95 6.87
CA ARG A 203 22.12 23.35 6.86
C ARG A 203 21.41 24.23 7.90
N SER A 204 20.08 24.18 7.98
CA SER A 204 19.29 25.07 8.84
C SER A 204 18.83 24.42 10.15
N GLY A 205 18.81 23.09 10.18
CA GLY A 205 18.07 22.30 11.14
C GLY A 205 16.57 22.31 10.87
N GLY A 206 15.86 21.44 11.59
CA GLY A 206 14.39 21.37 11.61
C GLY A 206 13.87 21.29 13.03
N HIS A 207 12.76 22.00 13.33
CA HIS A 207 12.11 21.95 14.64
C HIS A 207 11.12 20.80 14.71
N ILE A 208 11.68 19.59 14.64
CA ILE A 208 10.95 18.32 14.54
C ILE A 208 11.18 17.53 15.83
N GLY A 209 10.13 17.00 16.46
CA GLY A 209 10.29 16.06 17.57
C GLY A 209 10.56 14.63 17.06
N VAL A 210 11.38 13.85 17.75
CA VAL A 210 11.69 12.44 17.43
C VAL A 210 11.30 11.55 18.61
N PHE A 211 10.37 10.63 18.39
CA PHE A 211 9.85 9.73 19.42
C PHE A 211 9.97 8.29 18.95
N VAL A 212 10.68 7.46 19.69
CA VAL A 212 11.02 6.09 19.28
C VAL A 212 10.49 5.11 20.34
N GLY A 213 9.57 4.24 19.94
CA GLY A 213 9.11 3.12 20.76
C GLY A 213 10.05 1.94 20.63
N ILE A 214 10.57 1.43 21.75
CA ILE A 214 11.42 0.24 21.79
C ILE A 214 10.93 -0.76 22.84
N SER A 215 11.34 -2.03 22.69
CA SER A 215 11.12 -3.09 23.67
C SER A 215 12.42 -3.62 24.30
N GLY A 216 13.50 -2.82 24.21
CA GLY A 216 14.84 -3.16 24.66
C GLY A 216 15.73 -3.69 23.53
N SER A 217 17.05 -3.56 23.69
CA SER A 217 18.04 -4.09 22.74
C SER A 217 18.88 -5.20 23.34
N ASP A 218 19.05 -6.29 22.59
CA ASP A 218 19.93 -7.40 22.97
C ASP A 218 21.35 -7.30 22.37
N TRP A 219 21.66 -6.18 21.68
CA TRP A 219 22.94 -5.94 21.03
C TRP A 219 24.13 -5.99 21.99
N HIS A 220 23.91 -5.64 23.27
CA HIS A 220 24.94 -5.74 24.32
C HIS A 220 25.47 -7.15 24.57
N TRP A 221 24.74 -8.19 24.15
CA TRP A 221 25.16 -9.58 24.28
C TRP A 221 25.86 -10.11 23.03
N VAL A 222 25.85 -9.37 21.93
CA VAL A 222 26.51 -9.78 20.69
C VAL A 222 28.03 -9.59 20.84
N PRO A 223 28.83 -10.66 20.69
CA PRO A 223 30.28 -10.52 20.73
C PRO A 223 30.77 -9.78 19.48
N LEU A 224 31.37 -8.60 19.69
CA LEU A 224 31.91 -7.81 18.60
C LEU A 224 33.28 -8.34 18.13
N PRO A 225 33.60 -8.22 16.83
CA PRO A 225 34.91 -8.60 16.31
C PRO A 225 36.06 -7.84 16.97
N PRO A 226 37.29 -8.40 17.04
CA PRO A 226 38.46 -7.70 17.53
C PRO A 226 38.67 -6.35 16.82
N GLY A 227 38.86 -5.28 17.60
CA GLY A 227 39.06 -3.93 17.07
C GLY A 227 37.78 -3.15 16.77
N VAL A 228 36.60 -3.77 16.88
CA VAL A 228 35.30 -3.10 16.84
C VAL A 228 34.89 -2.74 18.27
N ASN A 229 34.49 -1.49 18.50
CA ASN A 229 33.99 -1.03 19.78
C ASN A 229 32.54 -0.58 19.62
N ALA A 230 31.65 -1.11 20.46
CA ALA A 230 30.25 -0.72 20.47
C ALA A 230 30.10 0.77 20.80
N GLY A 231 30.91 1.30 21.73
CA GLY A 231 30.84 2.71 22.16
C GLY A 231 29.39 3.15 22.45
N MET A 232 28.96 4.22 21.77
CA MET A 232 27.58 4.73 21.81
C MET A 232 26.61 3.92 20.92
N GLY A 233 27.14 3.05 20.07
CA GLY A 233 26.40 2.19 19.15
C GLY A 233 25.53 1.15 19.84
N ALA A 234 25.76 0.80 21.11
CA ALA A 234 24.88 -0.09 21.87
C ALA A 234 23.90 0.64 22.80
N THR A 235 24.04 1.95 22.98
CA THR A 235 23.23 2.70 23.95
C THR A 235 21.82 3.00 23.41
N GLU A 236 20.78 2.47 24.04
CA GLU A 236 19.37 2.69 23.64
C GLU A 236 19.00 4.19 23.58
N ALA A 237 19.44 4.99 24.55
CA ALA A 237 19.18 6.44 24.58
C ALA A 237 19.68 7.18 23.33
N VAL A 238 20.67 6.62 22.62
CA VAL A 238 21.24 7.20 21.41
C VAL A 238 20.40 6.86 20.17
N ILE A 239 19.47 5.90 20.20
CA ILE A 239 18.63 5.56 19.04
C ILE A 239 17.87 6.81 18.54
N ALA A 240 17.13 7.51 19.41
CA ALA A 240 16.43 8.75 19.05
C ALA A 240 17.41 9.91 18.82
N GLY A 241 18.42 10.05 19.69
CA GLY A 241 19.41 11.14 19.62
C GLY A 241 20.29 11.10 18.37
N ARG A 242 20.51 9.92 17.78
CA ARG A 242 21.28 9.76 16.55
C ARG A 242 20.52 10.28 15.35
N VAL A 243 19.20 10.05 15.29
CA VAL A 243 18.35 10.67 14.26
C VAL A 243 18.47 12.18 14.30
N THR A 244 18.38 12.77 15.50
CA THR A 244 18.48 14.22 15.62
C THR A 244 19.86 14.75 15.29
N PHE A 245 20.91 14.07 15.75
CA PHE A 245 22.29 14.43 15.44
C PHE A 245 22.62 14.36 13.95
N SER A 246 22.32 13.24 13.28
CA SER A 246 22.67 13.01 11.87
C SER A 246 21.91 13.92 10.90
N LEU A 247 20.69 14.35 11.26
CA LEU A 247 19.82 15.18 10.43
C LEU A 247 19.73 16.65 10.88
N ASN A 248 20.44 17.05 11.95
CA ASN A 248 20.37 18.38 12.56
C ASN A 248 18.94 18.76 13.01
N ILE A 249 18.21 17.82 13.59
CA ILE A 249 16.87 18.07 14.15
C ILE A 249 17.01 18.62 15.56
N LYS A 250 16.20 19.63 15.89
CA LYS A 250 16.35 20.45 17.11
C LYS A 250 15.18 20.36 18.09
N GLY A 251 14.16 19.56 17.79
CA GLY A 251 13.08 19.26 18.73
C GLY A 251 13.44 18.19 19.76
N PRO A 252 12.49 17.80 20.63
CA PRO A 252 12.72 16.78 21.65
C PRO A 252 13.01 15.41 21.01
N ALA A 253 13.95 14.66 21.60
CA ALA A 253 14.26 13.28 21.22
C ALA A 253 13.99 12.35 22.40
N GLN A 254 13.08 11.39 22.26
CA GLN A 254 12.66 10.52 23.35
C GLN A 254 12.61 9.05 22.95
N ILE A 255 13.14 8.21 23.84
CA ILE A 255 12.97 6.76 23.81
C ILE A 255 11.87 6.40 24.80
N ILE A 256 10.90 5.62 24.35
CA ILE A 256 9.76 5.18 25.15
C ILE A 256 9.76 3.66 25.15
N ASN A 257 9.98 3.06 26.33
CA ASN A 257 9.89 1.63 26.52
C ASN A 257 8.70 1.31 27.43
N THR A 258 7.63 0.84 26.81
CA THR A 258 6.46 0.29 27.51
C THR A 258 6.16 -1.12 26.97
N ALA A 259 7.22 -1.86 26.62
CA ALA A 259 7.15 -3.14 25.92
C ALA A 259 6.27 -3.05 24.65
N CYS A 260 5.31 -3.96 24.47
CA CYS A 260 4.50 -4.07 23.27
C CYS A 260 3.68 -2.81 22.92
N SER A 261 3.37 -1.94 23.89
CA SER A 261 2.66 -0.68 23.64
C SER A 261 3.56 0.49 23.24
N ALA A 262 4.88 0.30 23.23
CA ALA A 262 5.87 1.37 23.13
C ALA A 262 5.62 2.35 21.99
N SER A 263 5.41 1.88 20.76
CA SER A 263 5.19 2.79 19.63
C SER A 263 3.83 3.52 19.67
N LEU A 264 2.76 2.94 20.22
CA LEU A 264 1.49 3.68 20.38
C LEU A 264 1.60 4.74 21.49
N VAL A 265 2.29 4.42 22.58
CA VAL A 265 2.58 5.41 23.63
C VAL A 265 3.50 6.51 23.07
N SER A 266 4.45 6.14 22.22
CA SER A 266 5.30 7.09 21.47
C SER A 266 4.48 8.02 20.58
N MET A 267 3.49 7.50 19.85
CA MET A 267 2.55 8.30 19.06
C MET A 267 1.67 9.21 19.92
N HIS A 268 1.24 8.74 21.10
CA HIS A 268 0.49 9.58 22.03
C HIS A 268 1.35 10.74 22.54
N SER A 269 2.58 10.46 22.99
CA SER A 269 3.52 11.50 23.45
C SER A 269 3.87 12.48 22.33
N SER A 270 4.12 11.99 21.10
CA SER A 270 4.46 12.84 19.97
C SER A 270 3.31 13.78 19.58
N LYS A 271 2.06 13.27 19.59
CA LYS A 271 0.85 14.08 19.41
C LYS A 271 0.77 15.19 20.46
N LEU A 272 1.01 14.88 21.75
CA LEU A 272 0.97 15.89 22.81
C LEU A 272 2.01 17.00 22.60
N HIS A 273 3.23 16.64 22.17
CA HIS A 273 4.26 17.63 21.82
C HIS A 273 3.89 18.46 20.59
N LEU A 274 3.28 17.86 19.57
CA LEU A 274 2.82 18.59 18.39
C LEU A 274 1.70 19.60 18.72
N LEU A 275 0.83 19.26 19.67
CA LEU A 275 -0.27 20.11 20.15
C LEU A 275 0.16 21.08 21.27
N PHE A 276 1.40 21.03 21.74
CA PHE A 276 1.86 21.83 22.86
C PHE A 276 2.05 23.30 22.45
N PRO A 277 1.34 24.26 23.05
CA PRO A 277 1.27 25.63 22.53
C PRO A 277 2.53 26.47 22.79
N HIS A 278 3.38 26.09 23.76
CA HIS A 278 4.55 26.88 24.14
C HIS A 278 5.81 26.53 23.35
N ASP A 279 5.81 25.37 22.68
CA ASP A 279 6.91 24.92 21.84
C ASP A 279 6.32 24.17 20.63
N ARG A 280 5.73 24.95 19.72
CA ARG A 280 4.98 24.41 18.59
C ARG A 280 5.95 23.78 17.59
N MET A 281 5.96 22.44 17.54
CA MET A 281 6.75 21.68 16.58
C MET A 281 6.26 21.90 15.15
N GLU A 282 7.18 21.90 14.18
CA GLU A 282 6.84 21.89 12.76
C GLU A 282 6.24 20.54 12.35
N ALA A 283 6.81 19.46 12.88
CA ALA A 283 6.37 18.09 12.70
C ALA A 283 6.87 17.23 13.86
N VAL A 284 6.35 16.02 13.97
CA VAL A 284 6.93 14.99 14.82
C VAL A 284 7.15 13.71 14.02
N LEU A 285 8.37 13.18 14.08
CA LEU A 285 8.72 11.84 13.59
C LEU A 285 8.50 10.85 14.73
N THR A 286 7.59 9.91 14.53
CA THR A 286 7.39 8.79 15.45
C THR A 286 7.83 7.51 14.79
N THR A 287 8.58 6.69 15.51
CA THR A 287 9.03 5.37 15.05
C THR A 287 8.77 4.32 16.13
N GLY A 288 8.78 3.06 15.72
CA GLY A 288 8.83 1.91 16.62
C GLY A 288 9.72 0.84 16.02
N ILE A 289 10.46 0.12 16.86
CA ILE A 289 11.41 -0.90 16.40
C ILE A 289 11.55 -2.04 17.41
N SER A 290 11.79 -3.24 16.87
CA SER A 290 12.37 -4.39 17.58
C SER A 290 13.24 -5.20 16.62
N ILE A 291 14.45 -5.58 17.04
CA ILE A 291 15.35 -6.46 16.29
C ILE A 291 15.86 -7.60 17.18
N ASN A 292 16.01 -8.80 16.61
CA ASN A 292 16.39 -10.00 17.33
C ASN A 292 17.82 -10.40 16.97
N THR A 293 18.80 -9.95 17.74
CA THR A 293 20.21 -10.24 17.45
C THR A 293 20.74 -11.49 18.14
N THR A 294 20.09 -11.94 19.22
CA THR A 294 20.50 -13.11 20.01
C THR A 294 19.33 -14.06 20.33
N PRO A 295 19.60 -15.33 20.69
CA PRO A 295 18.54 -16.27 21.06
C PRO A 295 17.99 -16.06 22.48
N HIS A 296 18.64 -15.25 23.32
CA HIS A 296 18.39 -15.22 24.77
C HIS A 296 16.98 -14.73 25.12
N VAL A 297 16.46 -13.74 24.41
CA VAL A 297 15.10 -13.24 24.64
C VAL A 297 14.07 -14.31 24.26
N PHE A 298 14.25 -15.00 23.13
CA PHE A 298 13.41 -16.14 22.74
C PHE A 298 13.38 -17.23 23.81
N MET A 299 14.55 -17.59 24.37
CA MET A 299 14.65 -18.57 25.45
C MET A 299 13.88 -18.09 26.70
N GLY A 300 14.03 -16.82 27.08
CA GLY A 300 13.27 -16.22 28.18
C GLY A 300 11.75 -16.27 27.96
N ASN A 301 11.26 -15.94 26.76
CA ASN A 301 9.85 -16.04 26.42
C ASN A 301 9.34 -17.49 26.38
N CYS A 302 10.20 -18.46 26.04
CA CYS A 302 9.84 -19.88 26.12
C CYS A 302 9.59 -20.31 27.57
N VAL A 303 10.44 -19.87 28.51
CA VAL A 303 10.29 -20.19 29.94
C VAL A 303 8.95 -19.70 30.50
N THR A 304 8.45 -18.57 30.02
CA THR A 304 7.14 -18.03 30.43
C THR A 304 5.96 -18.57 29.63
N ASN A 305 6.20 -19.51 28.70
CA ASN A 305 5.21 -20.03 27.75
C ASN A 305 4.50 -18.94 26.93
N ALA A 306 5.20 -17.84 26.64
CA ALA A 306 4.62 -16.70 25.93
C ALA A 306 4.61 -16.90 24.39
N LEU A 307 5.51 -17.73 23.86
CA LEU A 307 5.63 -17.96 22.42
C LEU A 307 4.71 -19.09 21.94
N SER A 308 4.20 -18.95 20.72
CA SER A 308 3.57 -20.07 20.02
C SER A 308 4.60 -21.16 19.73
N PHE A 309 4.20 -22.42 19.81
CA PHE A 309 5.09 -23.53 19.46
C PHE A 309 5.46 -23.50 17.96
N MET A 310 4.50 -23.13 17.10
CA MET A 310 4.71 -23.01 15.66
C MET A 310 5.37 -21.67 15.27
N GLY A 311 5.54 -20.76 16.23
CA GLY A 311 6.14 -19.45 16.00
C GLY A 311 5.29 -18.52 15.13
N ARG A 312 3.97 -18.62 15.20
CA ARG A 312 2.99 -17.75 14.52
C ARG A 312 1.98 -17.22 15.53
N SER A 313 1.32 -16.11 15.23
CA SER A 313 0.25 -15.59 16.08
C SER A 313 -1.09 -16.09 15.55
N PHE A 314 -1.68 -17.12 16.17
CA PHE A 314 -2.97 -17.68 15.78
C PHE A 314 -4.14 -16.88 16.37
N SER A 315 -4.10 -15.57 16.16
CA SER A 315 -5.03 -14.60 16.76
C SER A 315 -6.49 -14.99 16.50
N PHE A 316 -7.27 -15.04 17.58
CA PHE A 316 -8.69 -15.42 17.63
C PHE A 316 -9.01 -16.87 17.24
N ASP A 317 -8.03 -17.65 16.80
CA ASP A 317 -8.22 -19.06 16.46
C ASP A 317 -8.19 -19.94 17.71
N LYS A 318 -8.90 -21.05 17.68
CA LYS A 318 -8.89 -22.07 18.73
C LYS A 318 -7.48 -22.61 19.04
N SER A 319 -6.57 -22.56 18.07
CA SER A 319 -5.17 -22.96 18.22
C SER A 319 -4.26 -21.88 18.82
N ALA A 320 -4.78 -20.72 19.22
CA ALA A 320 -4.06 -19.66 19.95
C ALA A 320 -3.30 -20.21 21.18
N ASP A 321 -1.98 -20.30 21.06
CA ASP A 321 -1.10 -20.94 22.03
C ASP A 321 0.09 -20.06 22.48
N GLY A 322 0.11 -18.79 22.05
CA GLY A 322 1.20 -17.84 22.24
C GLY A 322 1.40 -16.95 21.00
N PHE A 323 2.31 -15.99 21.07
CA PHE A 323 2.61 -15.13 19.91
C PHE A 323 3.81 -15.64 19.10
N GLY A 324 3.84 -15.33 17.81
CA GLY A 324 5.05 -15.47 16.98
C GLY A 324 5.90 -14.22 17.11
N ARG A 325 7.13 -14.32 17.63
CA ARG A 325 8.01 -13.14 17.84
C ARG A 325 8.64 -12.67 16.52
N SER A 326 8.84 -11.37 16.36
CA SER A 326 9.21 -10.79 15.07
C SER A 326 10.11 -9.56 15.17
N GLU A 327 10.90 -9.33 14.13
CA GLU A 327 11.67 -8.11 13.86
C GLU A 327 10.84 -7.14 13.03
N GLY A 328 10.97 -5.83 13.22
CA GLY A 328 10.23 -4.86 12.42
C GLY A 328 10.44 -3.42 12.85
N THR A 329 10.37 -2.50 11.89
CA THR A 329 10.28 -1.07 12.17
C THR A 329 9.30 -0.36 11.25
N SER A 330 8.63 0.65 11.79
CA SER A 330 7.83 1.57 10.99
C SER A 330 7.93 2.98 11.57
N ALA A 331 7.71 3.96 10.71
CA ALA A 331 7.82 5.38 11.00
C ALA A 331 6.66 6.16 10.39
N ALA A 332 6.25 7.22 11.07
CA ALA A 332 5.24 8.16 10.60
C ALA A 332 5.65 9.58 10.98
N VAL A 333 5.48 10.51 10.05
CA VAL A 333 5.65 11.95 10.28
C VAL A 333 4.26 12.57 10.39
N PHE A 334 4.02 13.26 11.51
CA PHE A 334 2.76 13.96 11.77
C PHE A 334 2.96 15.47 11.71
N LYS A 335 2.01 16.16 11.07
CA LYS A 335 1.92 17.64 11.04
C LYS A 335 0.54 18.10 11.46
N LEU A 336 0.49 19.27 12.09
CA LEU A 336 -0.76 19.94 12.42
C LEU A 336 -1.21 20.74 11.20
N ARG A 337 -2.15 20.22 10.42
CA ARG A 337 -2.68 20.84 9.18
C ARG A 337 -4.07 20.31 8.83
N GLU A 338 -4.77 21.00 7.94
CA GLU A 338 -6.06 20.52 7.42
C GLU A 338 -5.89 19.19 6.69
N TYR A 339 -6.88 18.30 6.85
CA TYR A 339 -6.95 17.07 6.09
C TYR A 339 -7.19 17.37 4.62
N SER A 340 -6.40 16.75 3.74
CA SER A 340 -6.52 16.90 2.29
C SER A 340 -6.25 15.57 1.59
N PRO A 341 -6.64 15.41 0.31
CA PRO A 341 -6.31 14.20 -0.45
C PRO A 341 -4.80 13.92 -0.61
N GLU A 342 -3.93 14.88 -0.27
CA GLU A 342 -2.48 14.75 -0.37
C GLU A 342 -1.84 14.07 0.85
N VAL A 343 -2.56 13.94 1.97
CA VAL A 343 -2.05 13.27 3.17
C VAL A 343 -2.61 11.85 3.28
N TYR A 344 -1.87 10.93 3.89
CA TYR A 344 -2.27 9.53 4.00
C TYR A 344 -3.53 9.34 4.86
N GLY A 345 -3.66 10.13 5.92
CA GLY A 345 -4.74 10.01 6.89
C GLY A 345 -4.52 10.90 8.10
N ILE A 346 -5.24 10.63 9.19
CA ILE A 346 -5.18 11.42 10.43
C ILE A 346 -5.03 10.47 11.62
N LEU A 347 -4.17 10.84 12.58
CA LEU A 347 -4.23 10.33 13.94
C LEU A 347 -5.37 11.06 14.68
N ALA A 348 -6.59 10.52 14.57
CA ALA A 348 -7.81 11.19 15.02
C ALA A 348 -7.86 11.39 16.54
N GLY A 349 -7.33 10.42 17.29
CA GLY A 349 -7.22 10.49 18.75
C GLY A 349 -6.29 9.40 19.27
N SER A 350 -5.74 9.58 20.47
CA SER A 350 -4.84 8.59 21.07
C SER A 350 -4.73 8.77 22.57
N GLN A 351 -4.71 7.67 23.31
CA GLN A 351 -4.61 7.65 24.77
C GLN A 351 -3.73 6.51 25.24
N ALA A 352 -3.14 6.69 26.43
CA ALA A 352 -2.44 5.64 27.14
C ALA A 352 -2.93 5.55 28.60
N ASN A 353 -2.95 4.34 29.17
CA ASN A 353 -3.24 4.13 30.59
C ASN A 353 -2.47 2.92 31.14
N HIS A 354 -2.79 2.46 32.34
CA HIS A 354 -2.18 1.27 32.94
C HIS A 354 -3.24 0.39 33.61
N ASP A 355 -2.99 -0.92 33.56
CA ASP A 355 -3.77 -1.98 34.20
C ASP A 355 -3.87 -1.87 35.73
N GLY A 356 -2.93 -1.18 36.38
CA GLY A 356 -2.81 -1.17 37.84
C GLY A 356 -2.58 -2.58 38.39
N ARG A 357 -3.32 -2.94 39.44
CA ARG A 357 -3.23 -4.28 40.06
C ARG A 357 -4.11 -5.28 39.30
N SER A 358 -3.48 -6.16 38.52
CA SER A 358 -4.10 -7.30 37.83
C SER A 358 -3.89 -8.62 38.58
N ALA A 359 -4.35 -9.74 38.01
CA ALA A 359 -4.20 -11.08 38.58
C ALA A 359 -2.72 -11.51 38.73
N SER A 360 -1.86 -11.04 37.83
CA SER A 360 -0.40 -11.11 37.91
C SER A 360 0.17 -9.85 37.24
N LEU A 361 1.49 -9.64 37.33
CA LEU A 361 2.17 -8.51 36.67
C LEU A 361 1.93 -8.50 35.15
N THR A 362 1.84 -9.67 34.53
CA THR A 362 1.76 -9.84 33.08
C THR A 362 0.36 -10.18 32.58
N ALA A 363 -0.62 -10.33 33.47
CA ALA A 363 -2.00 -10.62 33.11
C ALA A 363 -2.72 -9.34 32.65
N PRO A 364 -3.34 -9.32 31.45
CA PRO A 364 -4.02 -8.15 30.94
C PRO A 364 -5.30 -7.82 31.73
N ASN A 365 -5.72 -6.56 31.72
CA ASN A 365 -6.91 -6.07 32.43
C ASN A 365 -8.00 -5.54 31.48
N GLY A 366 -9.06 -6.33 31.26
CA GLY A 366 -10.18 -5.94 30.39
C GLY A 366 -10.85 -4.59 30.73
N PRO A 367 -11.14 -4.28 32.00
CA PRO A 367 -11.63 -2.95 32.40
C PRO A 367 -10.67 -1.80 32.08
N ALA A 368 -9.35 -1.99 32.22
CA ALA A 368 -8.36 -0.97 31.87
C ALA A 368 -8.30 -0.74 30.36
N GLN A 369 -8.36 -1.81 29.56
CA GLN A 369 -8.48 -1.72 28.09
C GLN A 369 -9.75 -0.96 27.68
N GLU A 370 -10.91 -1.29 28.26
CA GLU A 370 -12.17 -0.59 28.02
C GLU A 370 -12.04 0.91 28.36
N LYS A 371 -11.40 1.24 29.48
CA LYS A 371 -11.17 2.63 29.88
C LYS A 371 -10.27 3.37 28.89
N CYS A 372 -9.22 2.73 28.38
CA CYS A 372 -8.30 3.32 27.41
C CYS A 372 -9.05 3.66 26.10
N ILE A 373 -9.79 2.68 25.56
CA ILE A 373 -10.57 2.85 24.33
C ILE A 373 -11.63 3.94 24.51
N ARG A 374 -12.35 3.92 25.64
CA ARG A 374 -13.37 4.93 25.97
C ARG A 374 -12.78 6.35 26.03
N SER A 375 -11.56 6.52 26.56
CA SER A 375 -10.90 7.82 26.58
C SER A 375 -10.62 8.36 25.17
N VAL A 376 -10.28 7.50 24.21
CA VAL A 376 -10.08 7.92 22.81
C VAL A 376 -11.42 8.28 22.15
N LEU A 377 -12.47 7.51 22.38
CA LEU A 377 -13.83 7.86 21.92
C LEU A 377 -14.28 9.22 22.50
N ALA A 378 -14.00 9.46 23.78
CA ALA A 378 -14.31 10.73 24.43
C ALA A 378 -13.49 11.90 23.86
N GLU A 379 -12.19 11.69 23.59
CA GLU A 379 -11.32 12.68 22.94
C GLU A 379 -11.84 13.07 21.55
N THR A 380 -12.22 12.07 20.76
CA THR A 380 -12.66 12.24 19.37
C THR A 380 -14.14 12.60 19.24
N LYS A 381 -14.91 12.50 20.34
CA LYS A 381 -16.37 12.64 20.37
C LYS A 381 -17.08 11.68 19.41
N LEU A 382 -16.48 10.51 19.18
CA LEU A 382 -17.02 9.44 18.37
C LEU A 382 -17.75 8.41 19.24
N GLU A 383 -18.68 7.72 18.61
CA GLU A 383 -19.45 6.63 19.19
C GLU A 383 -19.04 5.29 18.61
N PRO A 384 -19.20 4.18 19.34
CA PRO A 384 -18.76 2.87 18.89
C PRO A 384 -19.26 2.42 17.49
N PRO A 385 -20.51 2.72 17.07
CA PRO A 385 -20.97 2.41 15.71
C PRO A 385 -20.26 3.19 14.58
N GLU A 386 -19.53 4.26 14.89
CA GLU A 386 -18.77 5.06 13.90
C GLU A 386 -17.38 4.48 13.60
N ILE A 387 -16.99 3.39 14.26
CA ILE A 387 -15.72 2.70 14.01
C ILE A 387 -15.97 1.44 13.20
N ASP A 388 -15.31 1.35 12.04
CA ASP A 388 -15.48 0.29 11.05
C ASP A 388 -14.67 -0.95 11.40
N CYS A 389 -13.43 -0.75 11.88
CA CYS A 389 -12.46 -1.81 12.07
C CYS A 389 -11.58 -1.60 13.30
N PHE A 390 -11.17 -2.70 13.93
CA PHE A 390 -10.13 -2.74 14.95
C PHE A 390 -8.96 -3.59 14.49
N GLU A 391 -7.80 -2.94 14.37
CA GLU A 391 -6.49 -3.58 14.47
C GLU A 391 -6.22 -3.86 15.96
N CYS A 392 -6.56 -5.07 16.38
CA CYS A 392 -6.42 -5.53 17.76
C CYS A 392 -4.94 -5.71 18.14
N HIS A 393 -4.68 -5.68 19.45
CA HIS A 393 -3.43 -6.16 20.00
C HIS A 393 -3.24 -7.63 19.64
N GLY A 394 -4.27 -8.47 19.77
CA GLY A 394 -4.46 -9.75 19.06
C GLY A 394 -3.20 -10.59 18.95
N THR A 395 -2.62 -11.00 20.08
CA THR A 395 -1.34 -11.72 20.11
C THR A 395 -1.47 -13.22 19.83
N GLY A 396 -2.67 -13.77 19.77
CA GLY A 396 -2.86 -15.22 19.64
C GLY A 396 -2.56 -15.95 20.95
N THR A 397 -2.74 -15.26 22.09
CA THR A 397 -2.61 -15.88 23.40
C THR A 397 -3.96 -16.37 23.89
N SER A 398 -3.98 -17.57 24.48
CA SER A 398 -5.21 -18.21 24.96
C SER A 398 -5.98 -17.37 25.98
N LEU A 399 -5.29 -16.55 26.78
CA LEU A 399 -5.87 -15.65 27.77
C LEU A 399 -6.13 -14.23 27.24
N GLY A 400 -5.23 -13.69 26.44
CA GLY A 400 -5.28 -12.29 26.00
C GLY A 400 -6.40 -12.02 25.01
N ASP A 401 -6.57 -12.88 24.01
CA ASP A 401 -7.57 -12.69 22.95
C ASP A 401 -9.01 -12.64 23.52
N PRO A 402 -9.45 -13.54 24.43
CA PRO A 402 -10.75 -13.42 25.11
C PRO A 402 -10.94 -12.13 25.91
N ILE A 403 -9.91 -11.67 26.61
CA ILE A 403 -9.98 -10.46 27.45
C ILE A 403 -10.16 -9.22 26.57
N GLU A 404 -9.41 -9.14 25.47
CA GLU A 404 -9.48 -8.06 24.51
C GLU A 404 -10.84 -8.01 23.80
N VAL A 405 -11.31 -9.15 23.25
CA VAL A 405 -12.62 -9.22 22.59
C VAL A 405 -13.75 -8.88 23.57
N GLY A 406 -13.67 -9.36 24.81
CA GLY A 406 -14.65 -9.01 25.84
C GLY A 406 -14.65 -7.51 26.17
N ALA A 407 -13.49 -6.84 26.17
CA ALA A 407 -13.40 -5.39 26.36
C ALA A 407 -14.05 -4.63 25.21
N PHE A 408 -13.82 -5.05 23.95
CA PHE A 408 -14.50 -4.49 22.79
C PHE A 408 -16.01 -4.72 22.86
N LYS A 409 -16.49 -5.95 23.11
CA LYS A 409 -17.93 -6.24 23.21
C LYS A 409 -18.64 -5.35 24.22
N ARG A 410 -18.08 -5.20 25.43
CA ARG A 410 -18.69 -4.36 26.49
C ARG A 410 -18.87 -2.90 26.11
N LEU A 411 -18.02 -2.39 25.21
CA LEU A 411 -18.08 -1.00 24.75
C LEU A 411 -18.93 -0.86 23.48
N TYR A 412 -18.69 -1.71 22.48
CA TYR A 412 -19.25 -1.60 21.13
C TYR A 412 -20.66 -2.18 21.01
N ASN A 413 -21.09 -3.07 21.91
CA ASN A 413 -22.43 -3.64 21.87
C ASN A 413 -23.49 -2.79 22.59
N ARG A 414 -23.13 -1.60 23.10
CA ARG A 414 -24.06 -0.71 23.83
C ARG A 414 -25.03 0.05 22.93
N LYS A 415 -24.70 0.18 21.65
CA LYS A 415 -25.52 0.86 20.64
C LYS A 415 -25.67 -0.06 19.43
N PRO A 416 -26.85 -0.11 18.81
CA PRO A 416 -27.04 -0.90 17.60
C PRO A 416 -26.14 -0.35 16.48
N ARG A 417 -25.62 -1.25 15.64
CA ARG A 417 -24.87 -0.92 14.44
C ARG A 417 -25.48 -1.66 13.25
N VAL A 418 -25.45 -1.02 12.07
CA VAL A 418 -26.02 -1.56 10.84
C VAL A 418 -25.12 -2.66 10.28
N ASN A 419 -23.84 -2.36 10.14
CA ASN A 419 -22.81 -3.29 9.65
C ASN A 419 -22.01 -3.80 10.84
N PRO A 420 -21.63 -5.08 10.95
CA PRO A 420 -20.75 -5.57 12.00
C PRO A 420 -19.40 -4.82 12.04
N VAL A 421 -18.76 -4.80 13.21
CA VAL A 421 -17.38 -4.29 13.31
C VAL A 421 -16.42 -5.34 12.78
N LEU A 422 -15.36 -4.90 12.10
CA LEU A 422 -14.32 -5.82 11.63
C LEU A 422 -13.19 -5.87 12.67
N ALA A 423 -12.67 -7.06 12.95
CA ALA A 423 -11.52 -7.27 13.83
C ALA A 423 -10.39 -7.95 13.05
N THR A 424 -9.21 -7.35 13.09
CA THR A 424 -8.01 -7.82 12.38
C THR A 424 -6.76 -7.61 13.23
N THR A 425 -5.65 -8.27 12.89
CA THR A 425 -4.34 -7.95 13.46
C THR A 425 -3.21 -8.29 12.49
N SER A 426 -2.31 -7.35 12.28
CA SER A 426 -1.08 -7.48 11.50
C SER A 426 -0.17 -8.58 12.03
N LYS A 427 -0.33 -9.00 13.30
CA LYS A 427 0.49 -10.05 13.92
C LYS A 427 0.28 -11.43 13.31
N THR A 428 -0.84 -11.65 12.62
CA THR A 428 -1.03 -12.88 11.83
C THR A 428 -0.11 -12.91 10.61
N ASN A 429 0.18 -11.76 10.00
CA ASN A 429 1.08 -11.63 8.85
C ASN A 429 2.55 -11.46 9.26
N LEU A 430 2.82 -10.50 10.14
CA LEU A 430 4.18 -10.06 10.46
C LEU A 430 4.77 -10.74 11.69
N GLY A 431 3.96 -11.45 12.48
CA GLY A 431 4.30 -11.74 13.87
C GLY A 431 4.26 -10.49 14.76
N HIS A 432 4.63 -10.65 16.02
CA HIS A 432 4.66 -9.59 17.01
C HIS A 432 5.99 -8.84 16.99
N THR A 433 6.02 -7.68 16.34
CA THR A 433 7.20 -6.79 16.25
C THR A 433 7.43 -5.94 17.51
N GLU A 434 6.94 -6.41 18.66
CA GLU A 434 7.12 -5.83 20.00
C GLU A 434 7.06 -4.29 20.05
N GLY A 435 8.20 -3.60 20.24
CA GLY A 435 8.29 -2.14 20.26
C GLY A 435 7.79 -1.44 19.00
N GLY A 436 7.82 -2.12 17.84
CA GLY A 436 7.28 -1.65 16.56
C GLY A 436 5.82 -2.03 16.28
N ALA A 437 5.19 -2.89 17.11
CA ALA A 437 3.89 -3.48 16.79
C ALA A 437 2.76 -2.47 16.65
N GLY A 438 2.74 -1.45 17.49
CA GLY A 438 1.68 -0.45 17.49
C GLY A 438 1.66 0.42 16.24
N ILE A 439 2.84 0.88 15.80
CA ILE A 439 2.95 1.77 14.64
C ILE A 439 2.77 1.00 13.32
N ALA A 440 3.22 -0.26 13.25
CA ALA A 440 2.90 -1.15 12.13
C ALA A 440 1.37 -1.34 12.01
N GLY A 441 0.70 -1.60 13.13
CA GLY A 441 -0.77 -1.68 13.17
C GLY A 441 -1.46 -0.37 12.77
N PHE A 442 -0.93 0.78 13.21
CA PHE A 442 -1.47 2.09 12.80
C PHE A 442 -1.31 2.36 11.31
N LEU A 443 -0.15 2.09 10.73
CA LEU A 443 0.04 2.24 9.29
C LEU A 443 -0.87 1.30 8.50
N LYS A 444 -1.09 0.07 8.97
CA LYS A 444 -2.08 -0.84 8.38
C LYS A 444 -3.48 -0.23 8.43
N CYS A 445 -3.89 0.37 9.55
CA CYS A 445 -5.17 1.08 9.64
C CYS A 445 -5.29 2.25 8.67
N VAL A 446 -4.24 3.06 8.52
CA VAL A 446 -4.21 4.15 7.54
C VAL A 446 -4.40 3.59 6.12
N LEU A 447 -3.68 2.54 5.75
CA LEU A 447 -3.82 1.88 4.44
C LEU A 447 -5.20 1.26 4.25
N MET A 448 -5.74 0.58 5.26
CA MET A 448 -7.11 0.06 5.26
C MET A 448 -8.14 1.17 5.02
N CYS A 449 -7.93 2.35 5.61
CA CYS A 449 -8.79 3.51 5.37
C CYS A 449 -8.67 4.05 3.94
N MET A 450 -7.45 4.15 3.42
CA MET A 450 -7.20 4.62 2.04
C MET A 450 -7.77 3.66 0.98
N HIS A 451 -7.86 2.38 1.29
CA HIS A 451 -8.45 1.35 0.44
C HIS A 451 -9.93 1.05 0.75
N THR A 452 -10.46 1.53 1.88
CA THR A 452 -11.77 1.12 2.41
C THR A 452 -11.95 -0.40 2.45
N GLU A 453 -10.90 -1.09 2.89
CA GLU A 453 -10.83 -2.54 2.93
C GLU A 453 -10.12 -2.97 4.22
N CYS A 454 -10.73 -3.88 4.96
CA CYS A 454 -10.14 -4.52 6.13
C CYS A 454 -9.34 -5.75 5.70
N CYS A 455 -8.11 -5.84 6.19
CA CYS A 455 -7.23 -6.98 5.95
C CYS A 455 -7.67 -8.24 6.73
N PRO A 456 -7.39 -9.44 6.21
CA PRO A 456 -7.70 -10.72 6.87
C PRO A 456 -6.84 -11.01 8.11
N ASN A 457 -7.31 -11.94 8.93
CA ASN A 457 -6.54 -12.70 9.92
C ASN A 457 -6.19 -14.06 9.30
N ILE A 458 -4.96 -14.21 8.81
CA ILE A 458 -4.59 -15.31 7.89
C ILE A 458 -4.49 -16.70 8.54
N HIS A 459 -4.66 -16.78 9.85
CA HIS A 459 -4.58 -18.04 10.61
C HIS A 459 -5.89 -18.42 11.30
N THR A 460 -6.94 -17.59 11.21
CA THR A 460 -8.22 -17.84 11.86
C THR A 460 -9.07 -18.77 11.02
N ARG A 461 -9.19 -20.03 11.45
CA ARG A 461 -9.98 -21.09 10.81
C ARG A 461 -11.18 -21.50 11.65
N GLU A 462 -10.99 -21.67 12.95
CA GLU A 462 -12.04 -21.99 13.93
C GLU A 462 -11.90 -21.01 15.09
N LEU A 463 -12.95 -20.24 15.37
CA LEU A 463 -12.88 -19.24 16.45
C LEU A 463 -12.62 -19.90 17.80
N ASN A 464 -11.78 -19.26 18.61
CA ASN A 464 -11.51 -19.68 19.96
C ASN A 464 -12.82 -19.69 20.77
N PRO A 465 -13.22 -20.83 21.37
CA PRO A 465 -14.49 -20.97 22.08
C PRO A 465 -14.57 -20.14 23.37
N HIS A 466 -13.44 -19.59 23.84
CA HIS A 466 -13.38 -18.69 24.99
C HIS A 466 -13.65 -17.23 24.62
N LEU A 467 -13.74 -16.87 23.34
CA LEU A 467 -14.09 -15.52 22.92
C LEU A 467 -15.54 -15.22 23.29
N ASP A 468 -15.74 -14.10 23.98
CA ASP A 468 -17.07 -13.58 24.28
C ASP A 468 -17.65 -12.86 23.03
N ASN A 469 -17.95 -13.60 21.96
CA ASN A 469 -18.44 -13.06 20.69
C ASN A 469 -19.96 -13.23 20.47
N GLU A 470 -20.63 -14.05 21.28
CA GLU A 470 -22.06 -14.29 21.14
C GLU A 470 -22.86 -13.00 21.32
N GLY A 471 -23.76 -12.69 20.37
CA GLY A 471 -24.55 -11.46 20.40
C GLY A 471 -23.73 -10.17 20.26
N PHE A 472 -22.46 -10.25 19.87
CA PHE A 472 -21.62 -9.11 19.50
C PHE A 472 -21.47 -9.07 17.99
N PRO A 473 -22.04 -8.07 17.28
CA PRO A 473 -21.93 -7.96 15.83
C PRO A 473 -20.51 -7.55 15.42
N CYS A 474 -19.60 -8.52 15.49
CA CYS A 474 -18.17 -8.43 15.17
C CYS A 474 -17.77 -9.57 14.25
N TYR A 475 -17.04 -9.26 13.17
CA TYR A 475 -16.47 -10.25 12.26
C TYR A 475 -14.96 -10.31 12.38
N PHE A 476 -14.46 -11.51 12.66
CA PHE A 476 -13.04 -11.86 12.59
C PHE A 476 -12.77 -12.34 11.16
N ALA A 477 -12.46 -11.42 10.28
CA ALA A 477 -12.35 -11.71 8.85
C ALA A 477 -11.12 -12.61 8.59
N SER A 478 -11.30 -13.72 7.89
CA SER A 478 -10.22 -14.57 7.35
C SER A 478 -9.85 -14.22 5.91
N GLU A 479 -10.63 -13.33 5.29
CA GLU A 479 -10.46 -12.80 3.93
C GLU A 479 -10.63 -11.27 3.94
N GLY A 480 -10.13 -10.59 2.90
CA GLY A 480 -10.29 -9.14 2.77
C GLY A 480 -11.77 -8.73 2.74
N CYS A 481 -12.15 -7.77 3.58
CA CYS A 481 -13.54 -7.32 3.72
C CYS A 481 -13.67 -5.85 3.37
N THR A 482 -14.63 -5.50 2.51
CA THR A 482 -14.93 -4.09 2.20
C THR A 482 -15.44 -3.35 3.44
N MET A 483 -14.93 -2.14 3.68
CA MET A 483 -15.52 -1.16 4.60
C MET A 483 -16.63 -0.39 3.89
N THR A 484 -17.68 -0.01 4.60
CA THR A 484 -18.98 0.28 3.98
C THR A 484 -19.15 1.66 3.33
N ALA A 485 -18.16 2.53 3.48
CA ALA A 485 -18.24 3.92 3.04
C ALA A 485 -16.94 4.41 2.39
N ASP A 486 -16.96 5.60 1.77
CA ASP A 486 -15.78 6.22 1.14
C ASP A 486 -14.80 6.87 2.13
N SER A 487 -15.14 6.92 3.41
CA SER A 487 -14.28 7.29 4.52
C SER A 487 -14.57 6.38 5.71
N CYS A 488 -13.61 6.25 6.61
CA CYS A 488 -13.78 5.36 7.75
C CYS A 488 -12.84 5.71 8.91
N TYR A 489 -13.21 5.21 10.08
CA TYR A 489 -12.34 5.19 11.26
C TYR A 489 -11.91 3.76 11.56
N ALA A 490 -10.61 3.58 11.79
CA ALA A 490 -10.04 2.30 12.20
C ALA A 490 -9.25 2.47 13.51
N GLY A 491 -9.58 1.67 14.52
CA GLY A 491 -8.90 1.71 15.81
C GLY A 491 -7.71 0.76 15.88
N VAL A 492 -6.68 1.14 16.65
CA VAL A 492 -5.47 0.34 16.86
C VAL A 492 -5.25 0.19 18.35
N SER A 493 -5.06 -1.04 18.82
CA SER A 493 -4.74 -1.31 20.22
C SER A 493 -3.38 -1.98 20.37
N SER A 494 -2.64 -1.60 21.43
CA SER A 494 -1.45 -2.32 21.84
C SER A 494 -1.29 -2.31 23.35
N PHE A 495 -1.15 -3.48 23.95
CA PHE A 495 -1.13 -3.68 25.40
C PHE A 495 0.22 -4.26 25.81
N GLY A 496 1.01 -3.48 26.55
CA GLY A 496 2.34 -3.86 27.01
C GLY A 496 2.28 -4.88 28.13
N VAL A 497 3.22 -5.84 28.13
CA VAL A 497 3.32 -6.88 29.17
C VAL A 497 3.55 -6.31 30.59
N SER A 498 4.02 -5.06 30.69
CA SER A 498 4.14 -4.35 31.97
C SER A 498 2.81 -3.80 32.50
N GLY A 499 1.73 -3.88 31.71
CA GLY A 499 0.40 -3.37 32.01
C GLY A 499 0.10 -1.99 31.44
N THR A 500 1.01 -1.36 30.67
CA THR A 500 0.71 -0.09 29.99
C THR A 500 -0.09 -0.37 28.72
N ASN A 501 -1.21 0.32 28.55
CA ASN A 501 -2.07 0.20 27.36
C ASN A 501 -1.95 1.45 26.48
N GLY A 502 -1.95 1.26 25.17
CA GLY A 502 -2.13 2.32 24.19
C GLY A 502 -3.30 2.02 23.24
N HIS A 503 -4.09 3.03 22.92
CA HIS A 503 -5.13 2.95 21.89
C HIS A 503 -5.14 4.24 21.07
N CYS A 504 -5.37 4.14 19.76
CA CYS A 504 -5.57 5.29 18.90
C CYS A 504 -6.58 5.00 17.78
N LEU A 505 -7.05 6.07 17.13
CA LEU A 505 -7.90 6.00 15.95
C LEU A 505 -7.17 6.60 14.75
N ALA A 506 -7.18 5.87 13.64
CA ALA A 506 -6.86 6.37 12.31
C ALA A 506 -8.15 6.82 11.61
N TYR A 507 -8.04 7.84 10.77
CA TYR A 507 -9.08 8.24 9.83
C TYR A 507 -8.46 8.39 8.44
N GLY A 508 -9.22 8.03 7.41
CA GLY A 508 -8.88 8.31 6.02
C GLY A 508 -10.08 8.24 5.10
N ARG A 509 -9.88 8.75 3.88
CA ARG A 509 -10.80 8.59 2.76
C ARG A 509 -10.22 7.62 1.75
N ASN A 510 -11.11 6.97 1.04
CA ASN A 510 -10.82 6.14 -0.10
C ASN A 510 -10.13 6.97 -1.19
N THR A 511 -8.84 6.73 -1.39
CA THR A 511 -8.04 7.36 -2.44
C THR A 511 -7.46 6.33 -3.40
N LEU A 512 -7.61 5.03 -3.10
CA LEU A 512 -6.88 3.94 -3.76
C LEU A 512 -7.77 2.89 -4.42
N THR A 513 -9.10 3.02 -4.36
CA THR A 513 -10.01 2.12 -5.09
C THR A 513 -10.98 2.89 -5.98
N SER A 514 -11.51 2.19 -6.98
CA SER A 514 -12.51 2.72 -7.94
C SER A 514 -13.79 3.28 -7.29
N ARG A 515 -14.03 2.95 -6.02
CA ARG A 515 -15.16 3.46 -5.22
C ARG A 515 -14.94 4.88 -4.66
N GLY A 516 -13.69 5.35 -4.58
CA GLY A 516 -13.34 6.67 -4.04
C GLY A 516 -12.72 7.62 -5.06
N THR A 517 -12.32 7.12 -6.22
CA THR A 517 -11.74 7.94 -7.28
C THR A 517 -12.76 8.13 -8.40
N GLY A 518 -13.24 9.35 -8.62
CA GLY A 518 -13.68 9.71 -9.97
C GLY A 518 -12.52 9.39 -10.93
N GLN A 519 -12.79 8.95 -12.16
CA GLN A 519 -11.76 8.51 -13.14
C GLN A 519 -10.57 9.49 -13.28
N GLN A 520 -10.76 10.77 -12.95
CA GLN A 520 -9.74 11.82 -12.95
C GLN A 520 -8.74 11.73 -11.77
N ASP A 521 -9.15 11.26 -10.59
CA ASP A 521 -8.29 11.16 -9.40
C ASP A 521 -7.41 9.90 -9.41
N PHE A 522 -7.89 8.78 -9.94
CA PHE A 522 -7.07 7.57 -10.10
C PHE A 522 -5.84 7.88 -10.98
N ASN A 523 -6.05 8.54 -12.12
CA ASN A 523 -4.96 8.93 -13.01
C ASN A 523 -4.03 9.96 -12.38
N ARG A 524 -4.53 10.87 -11.54
CA ARG A 524 -3.70 11.87 -10.84
C ARG A 524 -2.87 11.25 -9.71
N THR A 525 -3.47 10.38 -8.90
CA THR A 525 -2.81 9.64 -7.82
C THR A 525 -1.81 8.64 -8.37
N MET A 526 -2.19 7.88 -9.40
CA MET A 526 -1.28 6.97 -10.11
C MET A 526 -0.14 7.75 -10.79
N ALA A 527 -0.43 8.88 -11.44
CA ALA A 527 0.63 9.73 -12.00
C ALA A 527 1.53 10.33 -10.92
N SER A 528 1.03 10.65 -9.72
CA SER A 528 1.90 11.07 -8.61
C SER A 528 2.77 9.94 -8.12
N ARG A 529 2.20 8.75 -7.87
CA ARG A 529 2.96 7.56 -7.47
C ARG A 529 4.03 7.19 -8.49
N ILE A 530 3.72 7.29 -9.79
CA ILE A 530 4.69 7.11 -10.87
C ILE A 530 5.77 8.20 -10.80
N ARG A 531 5.42 9.48 -10.61
CA ARG A 531 6.42 10.57 -10.49
C ARG A 531 7.32 10.44 -9.26
N ASP A 532 6.76 9.97 -8.15
CA ASP A 532 7.37 9.99 -6.82
C ASP A 532 8.01 8.64 -6.45
N ALA A 533 7.85 7.61 -7.30
CA ALA A 533 8.46 6.30 -7.12
C ALA A 533 10.00 6.39 -7.03
N ALA A 534 10.56 5.76 -6.00
CA ALA A 534 11.99 5.66 -5.80
C ALA A 534 12.64 4.89 -6.97
N PRO A 535 13.86 5.27 -7.39
CA PRO A 535 14.53 4.54 -8.46
C PRO A 535 14.87 3.10 -8.03
N ASN A 536 14.52 2.13 -8.87
CA ASN A 536 14.94 0.74 -8.70
C ASN A 536 16.43 0.61 -9.02
N ILE A 537 17.25 0.48 -7.97
CA ILE A 537 18.68 0.25 -8.10
C ILE A 537 18.92 -1.24 -8.02
N VAL A 538 19.27 -1.86 -9.16
CA VAL A 538 19.69 -3.26 -9.17
C VAL A 538 21.18 -3.31 -8.87
N THR A 539 21.54 -3.95 -7.75
CA THR A 539 22.93 -4.18 -7.36
C THR A 539 23.37 -5.55 -7.90
N GLU A 540 23.87 -5.57 -9.13
CA GLU A 540 24.47 -6.80 -9.67
C GLU A 540 25.88 -6.99 -9.08
N GLY A 541 25.95 -7.47 -7.84
CA GLY A 541 27.13 -8.13 -7.26
C GLY A 541 28.44 -7.35 -7.15
N ARG A 542 28.47 -6.01 -7.25
CA ARG A 542 29.75 -5.24 -7.21
C ARG A 542 29.70 -4.00 -6.32
N ARG A 543 30.80 -3.81 -5.56
CA ARG A 543 31.04 -2.71 -4.60
C ARG A 543 31.29 -1.33 -5.24
N ASP A 544 31.19 -1.18 -6.56
CA ASP A 544 31.42 0.10 -7.25
C ASP A 544 30.07 0.75 -7.60
N TRP A 545 29.71 1.80 -6.86
CA TRP A 545 28.47 2.57 -7.03
C TRP A 545 28.32 3.20 -8.42
N ARG A 546 29.43 3.38 -9.16
CA ARG A 546 29.41 3.92 -10.53
C ARG A 546 28.87 2.93 -11.56
N GLN A 547 28.78 1.65 -11.21
CA GLN A 547 28.28 0.58 -12.08
C GLN A 547 26.85 0.17 -11.75
N TRP A 548 26.20 0.87 -10.81
CA TRP A 548 24.82 0.58 -10.45
C TRP A 548 23.90 0.90 -11.61
N VAL A 549 23.09 -0.07 -12.00
CA VAL A 549 22.08 0.11 -13.04
C VAL A 549 20.82 0.63 -12.35
N ASN A 550 20.50 1.90 -12.60
CA ASN A 550 19.24 2.49 -12.21
C ASN A 550 18.18 2.09 -13.25
N MET A 551 17.37 1.09 -12.91
CA MET A 551 16.18 0.67 -13.67
C MET A 551 14.94 1.51 -13.31
N GLY A 552 15.10 2.44 -12.36
CA GLY A 552 14.09 3.37 -11.91
C GLY A 552 13.99 4.64 -12.75
N ARG A 553 13.36 5.67 -12.16
CA ARG A 553 13.05 6.94 -12.82
C ARG A 553 14.29 7.50 -13.55
N PRO A 554 14.24 7.67 -14.89
CA PRO A 554 15.32 8.28 -15.65
C PRO A 554 15.47 9.76 -15.24
N ASN A 555 16.68 10.32 -15.36
CA ASN A 555 16.91 11.75 -15.14
C ASN A 555 15.99 12.58 -16.05
N CYS A 556 14.93 13.15 -15.46
CA CYS A 556 13.86 13.87 -16.16
C CYS A 556 14.30 15.30 -16.49
N ASP A 557 15.44 15.46 -17.17
CA ASP A 557 16.08 16.78 -17.31
C ASP A 557 15.58 17.53 -18.57
N GLY A 558 14.68 16.91 -19.34
CA GLY A 558 14.16 17.45 -20.61
C GLY A 558 12.64 17.41 -20.70
N THR A 559 12.02 18.53 -21.03
CA THR A 559 10.61 18.62 -21.40
C THR A 559 10.35 17.92 -22.75
N GLY A 560 9.37 17.02 -22.80
CA GLY A 560 8.88 16.41 -24.06
C GLY A 560 9.33 14.97 -24.35
N LYS A 561 10.06 14.31 -23.45
CA LYS A 561 10.34 12.87 -23.54
C LYS A 561 9.15 12.05 -23.00
N GLU A 562 8.75 11.01 -23.72
CA GLU A 562 7.72 10.06 -23.29
C GLU A 562 8.38 8.76 -22.85
N TYR A 563 7.85 8.17 -21.78
CA TYR A 563 8.32 6.91 -21.25
C TYR A 563 7.12 5.96 -21.12
N GLU A 564 7.34 4.71 -21.45
CA GLU A 564 6.45 3.62 -21.08
C GLU A 564 6.85 3.18 -19.67
N VAL A 565 5.85 3.11 -18.79
CA VAL A 565 6.04 2.76 -17.39
C VAL A 565 5.27 1.47 -17.13
N GLU A 566 5.99 0.41 -16.78
CA GLU A 566 5.41 -0.89 -16.45
C GLU A 566 5.50 -1.10 -14.94
N ALA A 567 4.37 -1.44 -14.31
CA ALA A 567 4.31 -1.84 -12.91
C ALA A 567 4.36 -3.37 -12.81
N LEU A 568 5.42 -3.89 -12.21
CA LEU A 568 5.61 -5.32 -11.94
C LEU A 568 4.79 -5.77 -10.72
N GLN A 569 4.53 -7.06 -10.62
CA GLN A 569 3.69 -7.64 -9.55
C GLN A 569 4.24 -7.45 -8.12
N ASP A 570 5.55 -7.23 -7.98
CA ASP A 570 6.22 -6.93 -6.71
C ASP A 570 6.17 -5.43 -6.33
N GLY A 571 5.48 -4.61 -7.12
CA GLY A 571 5.36 -3.16 -6.95
C GLY A 571 6.51 -2.35 -7.57
N THR A 572 7.46 -3.00 -8.24
CA THR A 572 8.60 -2.35 -8.92
C THR A 572 8.10 -1.67 -10.21
N LEU A 573 8.44 -0.38 -10.41
CA LEU A 573 8.21 0.32 -11.68
C LEU A 573 9.44 0.27 -12.60
N THR A 574 9.26 -0.14 -13.85
CA THR A 574 10.30 -0.02 -14.89
C THR A 574 9.96 1.08 -15.88
N TRP A 575 10.99 1.77 -16.38
CA TRP A 575 10.85 2.89 -17.30
C TRP A 575 11.57 2.59 -18.61
N ARG A 576 10.86 2.74 -19.73
CA ARG A 576 11.43 2.61 -21.07
C ARG A 576 11.19 3.90 -21.85
N GLU A 577 12.25 4.60 -22.24
CA GLU A 577 12.10 5.78 -23.10
C GLU A 577 11.47 5.34 -24.42
N VAL A 578 10.33 5.94 -24.77
CA VAL A 578 9.66 5.66 -26.04
C VAL A 578 10.38 6.47 -27.11
N GLU A 579 11.17 5.80 -27.94
CA GLU A 579 11.66 6.40 -29.18
C GLU A 579 10.48 6.68 -30.11
N ARG A 580 9.92 7.88 -30.05
CA ARG A 580 9.06 8.36 -31.12
C ARG A 580 9.93 8.52 -32.36
N ARG A 581 9.71 7.68 -33.37
CA ARG A 581 10.03 8.08 -34.74
C ARG A 581 9.26 9.38 -34.99
N PRO A 582 9.93 10.51 -35.31
CA PRO A 582 9.21 11.73 -35.61
C PRO A 582 8.24 11.44 -36.75
N LEU A 583 6.98 11.83 -36.57
CA LEU A 583 6.05 11.90 -37.70
C LEU A 583 6.76 12.75 -38.77
N ARG A 584 6.95 12.16 -39.95
CA ARG A 584 7.50 12.90 -41.10
C ARG A 584 6.71 14.20 -41.22
N ARG A 585 7.42 15.33 -41.37
CA ARG A 585 6.79 16.62 -41.67
C ARG A 585 5.73 16.41 -42.75
N PRO A 586 4.47 16.83 -42.52
CA PRO A 586 3.49 16.78 -43.58
C PRO A 586 3.85 17.86 -44.61
N GLU A 587 4.59 17.49 -45.66
CA GLU A 587 4.98 18.39 -46.78
C GLU A 587 3.91 18.42 -47.90
N GLY A 588 2.74 17.82 -47.65
CA GLY A 588 1.69 17.61 -48.65
C GLY A 588 0.46 18.50 -48.41
N PRO A 589 -0.36 18.77 -49.44
CA PRO A 589 -1.57 19.56 -49.29
C PRO A 589 -2.63 18.86 -48.45
N PHE A 590 -3.46 19.65 -47.76
CA PHE A 590 -4.64 19.19 -47.03
C PHE A 590 -5.88 19.36 -47.88
N PHE A 591 -6.81 18.42 -47.72
CA PHE A 591 -8.08 18.37 -48.42
C PHE A 591 -9.18 18.23 -47.38
N ILE A 592 -10.39 18.65 -47.72
CA ILE A 592 -11.59 18.47 -46.92
C ILE A 592 -12.59 17.63 -47.70
N ARG A 593 -13.34 16.79 -46.99
CA ARG A 593 -14.51 16.08 -47.55
C ARG A 593 -15.64 16.11 -46.53
N GLY A 594 -16.86 16.25 -47.00
CA GLY A 594 -18.01 16.35 -46.13
C GLY A 594 -19.33 16.23 -46.88
N SER A 595 -20.44 16.44 -46.18
CA SER A 595 -21.77 16.43 -46.78
C SER A 595 -21.91 17.47 -47.91
N PHE A 596 -21.33 18.66 -47.74
CA PHE A 596 -21.33 19.74 -48.74
C PHE A 596 -20.53 19.44 -50.03
N THR A 597 -19.62 18.46 -50.03
CA THR A 597 -18.90 18.00 -51.23
C THR A 597 -19.42 16.68 -51.78
N ASP A 598 -20.56 16.18 -51.30
CA ASP A 598 -21.00 14.80 -51.55
C ASP A 598 -19.87 13.79 -51.25
N TRP A 599 -19.16 14.05 -50.15
CA TRP A 599 -18.00 13.31 -49.67
C TRP A 599 -16.80 13.20 -50.62
N LYS A 600 -16.77 14.00 -51.69
CA LYS A 600 -15.59 14.18 -52.57
C LYS A 600 -14.53 15.03 -51.86
N THR A 601 -13.27 14.79 -52.16
CA THR A 601 -12.15 15.53 -51.57
C THR A 601 -11.87 16.80 -52.35
N GLU A 602 -11.92 17.94 -51.68
CA GLU A 602 -11.57 19.26 -52.22
C GLU A 602 -10.36 19.84 -51.51
N GLN A 603 -9.52 20.57 -52.22
CA GLN A 603 -8.27 21.07 -51.67
C GLN A 603 -8.52 22.27 -50.76
N MET A 604 -7.91 22.28 -49.58
CA MET A 604 -7.90 23.45 -48.71
C MET A 604 -6.90 24.49 -49.20
N THR A 605 -7.24 25.77 -49.07
CA THR A 605 -6.38 26.90 -49.39
C THR A 605 -5.29 27.05 -48.33
N ILE A 606 -4.04 27.15 -48.75
CA ILE A 606 -2.92 27.41 -47.84
C ILE A 606 -2.86 28.91 -47.55
N GLU A 607 -2.97 29.30 -46.28
CA GLU A 607 -2.89 30.70 -45.87
C GLU A 607 -1.43 31.14 -45.79
N THR A 608 -1.00 31.98 -46.72
CA THR A 608 0.40 32.44 -46.80
C THR A 608 0.79 33.38 -45.66
N SER A 609 -0.20 33.99 -44.98
CA SER A 609 -0.01 34.90 -43.85
C SER A 609 0.25 34.19 -42.53
N VAL A 610 -0.16 32.92 -42.39
CA VAL A 610 -0.02 32.13 -41.16
C VAL A 610 0.51 30.74 -41.49
N LEU A 611 1.80 30.52 -41.22
CA LEU A 611 2.49 29.29 -41.62
C LEU A 611 1.91 28.06 -40.91
N GLY A 612 1.42 27.09 -41.69
CA GLY A 612 0.79 25.86 -41.20
C GLY A 612 -0.75 25.90 -41.15
N LEU A 613 -1.36 27.04 -41.53
CA LEU A 613 -2.81 27.20 -41.60
C LEU A 613 -3.35 26.85 -43.00
N ASN A 614 -4.37 26.00 -43.01
CA ASN A 614 -5.13 25.66 -44.21
C ASN A 614 -6.59 26.03 -43.95
N SER A 615 -7.26 26.65 -44.92
CA SER A 615 -8.65 27.05 -44.78
C SER A 615 -9.53 26.58 -45.93
N PHE A 616 -10.81 26.40 -45.66
CA PHE A 616 -11.81 26.05 -46.66
C PHE A 616 -13.15 26.71 -46.29
N GLU A 617 -13.81 27.33 -47.26
CA GLU A 617 -15.12 27.93 -47.07
C GLU A 617 -16.20 27.01 -47.62
N LEU A 618 -17.20 26.72 -46.79
CA LEU A 618 -18.35 25.91 -47.14
C LEU A 618 -19.64 26.69 -46.91
N GLU A 619 -20.66 26.40 -47.71
CA GLU A 619 -22.02 26.89 -47.56
C GLU A 619 -22.85 25.85 -46.79
N ILE A 620 -23.67 26.30 -45.84
CA ILE A 620 -24.57 25.41 -45.09
C ILE A 620 -25.80 25.10 -45.96
N GLY A 621 -26.00 23.81 -46.28
CA GLY A 621 -27.13 23.35 -47.07
C GLY A 621 -28.48 23.34 -46.34
N ASP A 622 -29.51 22.83 -47.01
CA ASP A 622 -30.93 22.88 -46.57
C ASP A 622 -31.21 22.20 -45.22
N THR A 623 -30.30 21.35 -44.74
CA THR A 623 -30.40 20.66 -43.44
C THR A 623 -30.04 21.56 -42.26
N GLY A 624 -29.35 22.67 -42.49
CA GLY A 624 -28.76 23.51 -41.44
C GLY A 624 -27.58 22.86 -40.71
N GLU A 625 -27.14 21.68 -41.15
CA GLU A 625 -26.03 20.91 -40.55
C GLU A 625 -25.11 20.33 -41.63
N GLU A 626 -23.81 20.54 -41.46
CA GLU A 626 -22.77 19.99 -42.34
C GLU A 626 -21.76 19.19 -41.53
N VAL A 627 -21.35 18.03 -42.05
CA VAL A 627 -20.32 17.18 -41.44
C VAL A 627 -19.09 17.06 -42.31
N PHE A 628 -17.90 16.96 -41.72
CA PHE A 628 -16.66 16.89 -42.48
C PHE A 628 -15.50 16.18 -41.79
N GLN A 629 -14.49 15.85 -42.60
CA GLN A 629 -13.18 15.31 -42.22
C GLN A 629 -12.08 15.98 -43.05
N ILE A 630 -10.84 15.97 -42.53
CA ILE A 630 -9.66 16.48 -43.25
C ILE A 630 -8.86 15.30 -43.76
N VAL A 631 -8.45 15.33 -45.03
CA VAL A 631 -7.67 14.29 -45.71
C VAL A 631 -6.29 14.83 -46.04
N TYR A 632 -5.26 14.03 -45.75
CA TYR A 632 -3.89 14.38 -46.08
C TYR A 632 -3.48 13.80 -47.43
N ASN A 633 -2.93 14.66 -48.31
CA ASN A 633 -2.27 14.25 -49.56
C ASN A 633 -3.12 13.36 -50.50
N LEU A 634 -4.45 13.57 -50.54
CA LEU A 634 -5.43 12.76 -51.30
C LEU A 634 -5.45 11.27 -50.95
N ASP A 635 -4.78 10.85 -49.89
CA ASP A 635 -4.78 9.45 -49.46
C ASP A 635 -6.03 9.19 -48.61
N LYS A 636 -6.94 8.35 -49.12
CA LYS A 636 -8.19 7.97 -48.44
C LYS A 636 -7.96 7.26 -47.11
N GLY A 637 -6.76 6.71 -46.87
CA GLY A 637 -6.37 6.12 -45.58
C GLY A 637 -5.84 7.13 -44.57
N MET A 638 -5.50 8.36 -45.00
CA MET A 638 -4.85 9.38 -44.17
C MET A 638 -5.82 10.49 -43.77
N VAL A 639 -6.77 10.15 -42.90
CA VAL A 639 -7.88 11.03 -42.51
C VAL A 639 -7.72 11.51 -41.07
N PHE A 640 -7.89 12.81 -40.85
CA PHE A 640 -8.04 13.41 -39.52
C PHE A 640 -9.52 13.52 -39.16
N TYR A 641 -9.83 13.17 -37.92
CA TYR A 641 -11.19 13.13 -37.39
C TYR A 641 -11.23 13.42 -35.87
N PRO A 642 -12.36 13.84 -35.29
CA PRO A 642 -12.47 14.05 -33.85
C PRO A 642 -12.49 12.73 -33.07
N ALA A 643 -12.00 12.72 -31.83
CA ALA A 643 -12.10 11.56 -30.93
C ALA A 643 -13.55 11.21 -30.51
N GLU A 644 -14.50 12.12 -30.71
CA GLU A 644 -15.93 11.94 -30.42
C GLU A 644 -16.74 11.81 -31.73
N LYS A 645 -17.80 11.00 -31.74
CA LYS A 645 -18.72 10.88 -32.90
C LYS A 645 -19.55 12.16 -33.08
N ASN A 646 -19.79 12.59 -34.32
CA ASN A 646 -20.56 13.81 -34.66
C ASN A 646 -20.17 15.04 -33.80
N CYS A 647 -18.87 15.31 -33.68
CA CYS A 647 -18.35 16.24 -32.71
C CYS A 647 -18.59 17.71 -33.09
N ARG A 648 -19.23 18.46 -32.19
CA ARG A 648 -19.48 19.91 -32.33
C ARG A 648 -18.41 20.78 -31.69
N ARG A 649 -17.46 20.17 -30.98
CA ARG A 649 -16.46 20.87 -30.18
C ARG A 649 -15.17 21.01 -30.98
N LYS A 650 -14.60 22.21 -30.95
CA LYS A 650 -13.32 22.54 -31.61
C LYS A 650 -12.09 22.11 -30.78
N THR A 651 -12.28 21.91 -29.47
CA THR A 651 -11.21 21.61 -28.51
C THR A 651 -10.97 20.13 -28.27
N VAL A 652 -11.68 19.27 -29.00
CA VAL A 652 -11.53 17.81 -28.90
C VAL A 652 -10.18 17.37 -29.48
N GLN A 653 -9.63 16.27 -28.95
CA GLN A 653 -8.43 15.66 -29.51
C GLN A 653 -8.68 15.24 -30.97
N ILE A 654 -7.75 15.61 -31.85
CA ILE A 654 -7.75 15.22 -33.27
C ILE A 654 -7.03 13.88 -33.39
N MET A 655 -7.70 12.90 -33.99
CA MET A 655 -7.23 11.54 -34.23
C MET A 655 -6.82 11.36 -35.71
N GLY A 656 -6.07 10.31 -36.01
CA GLY A 656 -5.49 10.07 -37.34
C GLY A 656 -4.12 10.74 -37.53
N PRO A 657 -3.51 10.68 -38.74
CA PRO A 657 -4.02 10.01 -39.95
C PRO A 657 -3.63 8.52 -40.03
N ASN A 658 -2.96 7.95 -39.01
CA ASN A 658 -2.36 6.60 -39.08
C ASN A 658 -3.32 5.44 -38.73
N LYS A 659 -4.62 5.68 -38.56
CA LYS A 659 -5.63 4.66 -38.24
C LYS A 659 -6.73 4.67 -39.31
N PRO A 660 -7.25 3.51 -39.75
CA PRO A 660 -8.29 3.46 -40.77
C PRO A 660 -9.52 4.25 -40.30
N PRO A 661 -10.11 5.10 -41.17
CA PRO A 661 -11.19 5.98 -40.78
C PRO A 661 -12.42 5.17 -40.35
N THR A 662 -13.03 5.59 -39.25
CA THR A 662 -14.43 5.22 -38.94
C THR A 662 -15.31 6.36 -39.43
N ASP A 663 -16.22 6.10 -40.37
CA ASP A 663 -17.11 7.11 -40.97
C ASP A 663 -18.06 7.80 -39.96
N GLU A 664 -18.09 7.33 -38.71
CA GLU A 664 -18.91 7.88 -37.63
C GLU A 664 -18.24 9.03 -36.84
N HIS A 665 -16.93 9.23 -37.01
CA HIS A 665 -16.17 10.30 -36.34
C HIS A 665 -15.95 11.46 -37.31
N VAL A 666 -16.84 12.45 -37.23
CA VAL A 666 -16.89 13.61 -38.13
C VAL A 666 -17.09 14.88 -37.29
N TRP A 667 -16.56 16.00 -37.74
CA TRP A 667 -16.91 17.29 -37.16
C TRP A 667 -18.26 17.74 -37.71
N LEU A 668 -19.10 18.33 -36.87
CA LEU A 668 -20.42 18.82 -37.23
C LEU A 668 -20.53 20.33 -37.02
N ILE A 669 -20.86 21.05 -38.09
CA ILE A 669 -21.12 22.49 -38.13
C ILE A 669 -22.62 22.70 -38.23
N ARG A 670 -23.15 23.65 -37.44
CA ARG A 670 -24.53 24.13 -37.55
C ARG A 670 -24.50 25.61 -37.92
N GLY A 671 -25.35 26.00 -38.85
CA GLY A 671 -25.50 27.40 -39.26
C GLY A 671 -26.85 27.65 -39.92
N ASP A 672 -27.12 28.90 -40.25
CA ASP A 672 -28.32 29.27 -41.00
C ASP A 672 -28.17 28.78 -42.45
N VAL A 673 -29.26 28.30 -43.06
CA VAL A 673 -29.25 27.81 -44.46
C VAL A 673 -28.78 28.92 -45.40
N GLY A 674 -27.81 28.62 -46.25
CA GLY A 674 -27.18 29.58 -47.16
C GLY A 674 -26.10 30.46 -46.53
N SER A 675 -25.77 30.28 -45.23
CA SER A 675 -24.63 30.98 -44.61
C SER A 675 -23.30 30.30 -44.93
N TYR A 676 -22.25 31.10 -45.09
CA TYR A 676 -20.89 30.61 -45.32
C TYR A 676 -20.13 30.44 -44.01
N HIS A 677 -19.39 29.35 -43.90
CA HIS A 677 -18.51 29.05 -42.77
C HIS A 677 -17.10 28.75 -43.27
N ARG A 678 -16.10 29.34 -42.63
CA ARG A 678 -14.69 29.06 -42.90
C ARG A 678 -14.17 28.06 -41.90
N VAL A 679 -13.73 26.90 -42.37
CA VAL A 679 -13.01 25.87 -41.63
C VAL A 679 -11.52 26.16 -41.69
N GLU A 680 -10.86 26.12 -40.54
CA GLU A 680 -9.44 26.35 -40.37
C GLU A 680 -8.80 25.11 -39.74
N PHE A 681 -7.83 24.52 -40.43
CA PHE A 681 -7.04 23.41 -39.94
C PHE A 681 -5.57 23.82 -39.85
N PHE A 682 -5.04 23.83 -38.62
CA PHE A 682 -3.71 24.31 -38.32
C PHE A 682 -2.81 23.20 -37.80
N ILE A 683 -1.64 23.05 -38.41
CA ILE A 683 -0.58 22.15 -37.96
C ILE A 683 0.65 22.98 -37.58
N PHE A 684 1.08 22.83 -36.33
CA PHE A 684 2.28 23.50 -35.82
C PHE A 684 3.54 22.91 -36.49
N GLN A 685 4.59 23.71 -36.68
CA GLN A 685 5.84 23.33 -37.38
C GLN A 685 6.51 22.04 -36.88
N SER A 686 6.28 21.64 -35.63
CA SER A 686 6.79 20.40 -35.04
C SER A 686 5.98 19.14 -35.43
N GLY A 687 4.82 19.29 -36.09
CA GLY A 687 3.87 18.22 -36.42
C GLY A 687 3.13 17.64 -35.21
N ALA A 688 3.51 18.03 -33.98
CA ALA A 688 3.08 17.42 -32.73
C ALA A 688 1.72 17.92 -32.22
N ARG A 689 1.21 19.04 -32.75
CA ARG A 689 -0.06 19.63 -32.35
C ARG A 689 -0.85 20.02 -33.59
N GLN A 690 -2.13 19.68 -33.57
CA GLN A 690 -3.11 20.08 -34.58
C GLN A 690 -4.26 20.80 -33.87
N THR A 691 -4.83 21.81 -34.52
CA THR A 691 -6.05 22.46 -34.05
C THR A 691 -7.00 22.66 -35.22
N ILE A 692 -8.29 22.55 -34.93
CA ILE A 692 -9.34 22.81 -35.90
C ILE A 692 -10.30 23.86 -35.36
N ASN A 693 -10.72 24.76 -36.23
CA ASN A 693 -11.68 25.81 -35.93
C ASN A 693 -12.62 25.96 -37.12
N TRP A 694 -13.80 26.53 -36.87
CA TRP A 694 -14.70 26.95 -37.94
C TRP A 694 -15.54 28.12 -37.47
N MET A 695 -15.80 29.09 -38.34
CA MET A 695 -16.53 30.31 -37.99
C MET A 695 -17.38 30.79 -39.14
N ALA A 696 -18.55 31.34 -38.81
CA ALA A 696 -19.40 32.00 -39.80
C ALA A 696 -18.64 33.17 -40.43
N VAL A 697 -18.61 33.21 -41.76
CA VAL A 697 -18.11 34.34 -42.52
C VAL A 697 -19.24 35.36 -42.56
N LYS A 698 -18.98 36.55 -42.02
CA LYS A 698 -19.91 37.68 -42.19
C LYS A 698 -19.66 38.29 -43.55
N ASP A 699 -20.72 38.50 -44.32
CA ASP A 699 -20.69 39.35 -45.53
C ASP A 699 -20.10 40.73 -45.24
#